data_AF-A0A090IC53-F1
#
_entry.id   AF-A0A090IC53-F1
#
_cell.length_a   1.000
_cell.length_b   1.000
_cell.length_c   1.000
_cell.angle_alpha   90.00
_cell.angle_beta   90.00
_cell.angle_gamma   90.00
#
_symmetry.space_group_name_H-M   'P 1'
#
loop_
_entity.id
_entity.type
_entity.pdbx_description
1 polymer ?
#
loop_
_entity_poly.entity_id
_entity_poly.type
_entity_poly.pdbx_seq_one_letter_code
_entity_poly.pdbx_strand_id
1 'polypeptide(L)'
;MFQDNPLLAQLKQQIQEKLPKKEGTVKATDRGFGFLESDDKKKSIFIPPAQMKKVMHGDKVVALIRTENDKAQAEPEQLVEQSITRFIGRIQMFKKRLQVMPDHPSLKNAIKAKARKGVNPETLQEGDWVVAELTQHPLKGDQSFLCEVTHKITDSDDKIAPWWVTLAQNDLPNSEPEGIDNWEIKDDADLVRIDMTETPFVTIDGESTKDMDDALYIKKQEDGSFELTIAIADPTAYITPDDSMDQVARKRGYTIYLPGRNIPMLPRDLSDQLCSLIENEERPAICCIVKVATDGTINEESINFFAATMKSHARLAYDNVSDFLEIGSCDKWQPTETIAQVVTELHEFAQARTLWRQTHAVIFPDRPDYRFELDEENDVVAIHADMRRTANKLVEEAMVTANICAGKTLRNTFNMGVFNSHAGIKSDKLKDVVEIVNQLDNAEFTEEHIATLEGFSELRRLLGTQPTSYLDARIRKFQTYSETGNVPLPHYAMGLDIYATWTSPIRKYSDMINHRMLKAHILGKEPVQRPDDIVGEELALSRRYHRMAERNVSDWLYCRTLISEVEKGTEFTAEIFDINRAGMRVRLIENGAAAFIPGSLIVDNKERIECSAEQGSISIDKHETFKLGDQLTVILAEVKEDTRNMVAKPLQAFPALINVEAEEDVNLEVEIIDAEISINTEEKSD
;
A
#
# COMPACT_ATOMS: atom_id res chain seq x y z
N MET A 1 6.11 -12.97 59.17
CA MET A 1 5.27 -14.07 59.69
C MET A 1 3.80 -13.93 59.23
N PHE A 2 3.57 -13.61 57.94
CA PHE A 2 2.21 -13.39 57.36
C PHE A 2 2.00 -14.15 56.03
N GLN A 3 2.85 -15.12 55.70
CA GLN A 3 2.82 -15.77 54.38
C GLN A 3 1.91 -17.01 54.28
N ASP A 4 1.47 -17.61 55.39
CA ASP A 4 0.72 -18.89 55.34
C ASP A 4 -0.55 -18.90 56.21
N ASN A 5 -1.45 -17.93 56.04
CA ASN A 5 -2.80 -18.00 56.62
C ASN A 5 -3.82 -18.37 55.52
N PRO A 6 -4.31 -19.62 55.47
CA PRO A 6 -5.22 -20.10 54.42
C PRO A 6 -6.55 -19.34 54.40
N LEU A 7 -7.02 -18.81 55.53
CA LEU A 7 -8.23 -18.00 55.61
C LEU A 7 -8.04 -16.64 54.92
N LEU A 8 -6.83 -16.07 55.04
CA LEU A 8 -6.45 -14.78 54.45
C LEU A 8 -6.21 -14.91 52.94
N ALA A 9 -5.72 -16.06 52.49
CA ALA A 9 -5.66 -16.43 51.08
C ALA A 9 -7.07 -16.59 50.48
N GLN A 10 -7.97 -17.29 51.17
CA GLN A 10 -9.36 -17.49 50.75
C GLN A 10 -10.14 -16.16 50.71
N LEU A 11 -9.93 -15.28 51.70
CA LEU A 11 -10.55 -13.94 51.72
C LEU A 11 -10.03 -13.06 50.57
N LYS A 12 -8.72 -13.09 50.28
CA LYS A 12 -8.14 -12.37 49.12
C LYS A 12 -8.73 -12.86 47.80
N GLN A 13 -8.88 -14.17 47.66
CA GLN A 13 -9.42 -14.80 46.45
C GLN A 13 -10.90 -14.40 46.25
N GLN A 14 -11.71 -14.46 47.31
CA GLN A 14 -13.12 -14.02 47.28
C GLN A 14 -13.29 -12.51 46.99
N ILE A 15 -12.36 -11.66 47.46
CA ILE A 15 -12.37 -10.22 47.16
C ILE A 15 -12.03 -9.99 45.69
N GLN A 16 -11.03 -10.69 45.14
CA GLN A 16 -10.67 -10.59 43.72
C GLN A 16 -11.79 -11.07 42.79
N GLU A 17 -12.49 -12.15 43.14
CA GLU A 17 -13.63 -12.66 42.34
C GLU A 17 -14.82 -11.69 42.27
N LYS A 18 -14.96 -10.79 43.25
CA LYS A 18 -16.05 -9.79 43.30
C LYS A 18 -15.72 -8.47 42.61
N LEU A 19 -14.46 -8.22 42.25
CA LEU A 19 -14.07 -6.98 41.57
C LEU A 19 -14.55 -7.02 40.11
N PRO A 20 -15.05 -5.88 39.57
CA PRO A 20 -15.44 -5.81 38.17
C PRO A 20 -14.24 -6.07 37.26
N LYS A 21 -14.40 -7.01 36.33
CA LYS A 21 -13.41 -7.33 35.30
C LYS A 21 -13.76 -6.65 34.00
N LYS A 22 -12.74 -6.21 33.27
CA LYS A 22 -12.93 -5.62 31.95
C LYS A 22 -11.84 -6.08 31.01
N GLU A 23 -12.26 -6.53 29.83
CA GLU A 23 -11.37 -6.83 28.72
C GLU A 23 -11.07 -5.55 27.91
N GLY A 24 -9.85 -5.43 27.43
CA GLY A 24 -9.45 -4.36 26.53
C GLY A 24 -8.00 -4.45 26.09
N THR A 25 -7.59 -3.50 25.25
CA THR A 25 -6.24 -3.41 24.71
C THR A 25 -5.41 -2.40 25.50
N VAL A 26 -4.18 -2.78 25.84
CA VAL A 26 -3.23 -1.93 26.55
C VAL A 26 -2.63 -0.89 25.60
N LYS A 27 -2.66 0.38 26.00
CA LYS A 27 -2.04 1.51 25.30
C LYS A 27 -1.01 2.18 26.19
N ALA A 28 0.26 1.93 25.92
CA ALA A 28 1.37 2.58 26.61
C ALA A 28 1.48 4.08 26.27
N THR A 29 2.11 4.83 27.17
CA THR A 29 2.50 6.25 26.98
C THR A 29 3.99 6.43 27.31
N ASP A 30 4.57 7.55 26.88
CA ASP A 30 5.99 7.86 27.16
C ASP A 30 6.27 8.12 28.65
N ARG A 31 5.23 8.33 29.47
CA ARG A 31 5.34 8.64 30.90
C ARG A 31 5.31 7.40 31.80
N GLY A 32 5.39 6.20 31.22
CA GLY A 32 5.49 4.92 31.95
C GLY A 32 4.17 4.39 32.52
N PHE A 33 3.07 5.15 32.43
CA PHE A 33 1.71 4.64 32.64
C PHE A 33 1.06 4.29 31.29
N GLY A 34 -0.10 3.64 31.34
CA GLY A 34 -0.88 3.33 30.14
C GLY A 34 -2.37 3.44 30.37
N PHE A 35 -3.13 3.00 29.38
CA PHE A 35 -4.57 2.91 29.45
C PHE A 35 -5.05 1.56 28.93
N LEU A 36 -6.13 1.05 29.50
CA LEU A 36 -6.91 -0.06 28.95
C LEU A 36 -8.04 0.55 28.12
N GLU A 37 -7.97 0.40 26.81
CA GLU A 37 -9.03 0.81 25.89
C GLU A 37 -9.99 -0.36 25.67
N SER A 38 -11.28 -0.20 25.98
CA SER A 38 -12.27 -1.24 25.64
C SER A 38 -12.59 -1.29 24.16
N ASP A 39 -13.11 -2.44 23.72
CA ASP A 39 -13.53 -2.70 22.33
C ASP A 39 -14.54 -1.65 21.80
N ASP A 40 -15.33 -1.02 22.68
CA ASP A 40 -16.25 0.07 22.32
C ASP A 40 -15.57 1.44 22.09
N LYS A 41 -14.25 1.55 22.30
CA LYS A 41 -13.37 2.73 22.17
C LYS A 41 -13.84 4.02 22.87
N LYS A 42 -14.89 3.96 23.68
CA LYS A 42 -15.52 5.11 24.35
C LYS A 42 -15.02 5.33 25.78
N LYS A 43 -14.34 4.34 26.37
CA LYS A 43 -13.83 4.42 27.75
C LYS A 43 -12.41 3.88 27.84
N SER A 44 -11.45 4.75 28.16
CA SER A 44 -10.10 4.36 28.55
C SER A 44 -9.99 4.34 30.09
N ILE A 45 -9.34 3.32 30.64
CA ILE A 45 -9.12 3.19 32.08
C ILE A 45 -7.63 3.27 32.36
N PHE A 46 -7.21 4.10 33.31
CA PHE A 46 -5.81 4.29 33.64
C PHE A 46 -5.14 3.01 34.15
N ILE A 47 -3.97 2.67 33.63
CA ILE A 47 -3.11 1.58 34.10
C ILE A 47 -1.88 2.21 34.79
N PRO A 48 -1.72 2.01 36.12
CA PRO A 48 -0.59 2.57 36.85
C PRO A 48 0.77 2.04 36.38
N PRO A 49 1.87 2.81 36.54
CA PRO A 49 3.21 2.38 36.13
C PRO A 49 3.66 1.03 36.71
N ALA A 50 3.25 0.69 37.93
CA ALA A 50 3.57 -0.60 38.54
C ALA A 50 2.90 -1.77 37.81
N GLN A 51 1.69 -1.57 37.31
CA GLN A 51 0.93 -2.58 36.56
C GLN A 51 1.38 -2.65 35.10
N MET A 52 1.84 -1.53 34.52
CA MET A 52 2.44 -1.50 33.18
C MET A 52 3.70 -2.39 33.06
N LYS A 53 4.34 -2.79 34.16
CA LYS A 53 5.47 -3.75 34.12
C LYS A 53 5.06 -5.18 33.75
N LYS A 54 3.76 -5.51 33.83
CA LYS A 54 3.23 -6.85 33.54
C LYS A 54 2.75 -7.02 32.10
N VAL A 55 2.60 -5.92 31.37
CA VAL A 55 1.98 -5.84 30.05
C VAL A 55 2.85 -5.02 29.10
N MET A 56 2.58 -5.14 27.82
CA MET A 56 3.17 -4.34 26.76
C MET A 56 2.10 -3.60 25.97
N HIS A 57 2.51 -2.57 25.23
CA HIS A 57 1.62 -1.88 24.31
C HIS A 57 1.01 -2.90 23.33
N GLY A 58 -0.30 -2.83 23.13
CA GLY A 58 -1.07 -3.68 22.23
C GLY A 58 -1.60 -4.97 22.86
N ASP A 59 -1.22 -5.34 24.09
CA ASP A 59 -1.71 -6.59 24.68
C ASP A 59 -3.22 -6.51 24.86
N LYS A 60 -3.94 -7.58 24.48
CA LYS A 60 -5.34 -7.74 24.88
C LYS A 60 -5.37 -8.47 26.22
N VAL A 61 -5.95 -7.84 27.23
CA VAL A 61 -5.94 -8.35 28.61
C VAL A 61 -7.32 -8.26 29.24
N VAL A 62 -7.58 -9.15 30.20
CA VAL A 62 -8.61 -8.96 31.21
C VAL A 62 -7.96 -8.31 32.43
N ALA A 63 -8.49 -7.15 32.84
CA ALA A 63 -8.03 -6.41 34.00
C ALA A 63 -9.12 -6.31 35.07
N LEU A 64 -8.69 -6.36 36.33
CA LEU A 64 -9.51 -6.02 37.48
C LEU A 64 -9.61 -4.50 37.59
N ILE A 65 -10.81 -3.97 37.73
CA ILE A 65 -11.04 -2.54 37.88
C ILE A 65 -11.18 -2.21 39.37
N ARG A 66 -10.28 -1.37 39.88
CA ARG A 66 -10.34 -0.84 41.24
C ARG A 66 -10.66 0.65 41.21
N THR A 67 -11.46 1.09 42.16
CA THR A 67 -11.69 2.52 42.38
C THR A 67 -10.85 2.96 43.56
N GLU A 68 -9.94 3.91 43.33
CA GLU A 68 -9.08 4.48 44.36
C GLU A 68 -9.14 6.01 44.23
N ASN A 69 -9.51 6.71 45.31
CA ASN A 69 -9.70 8.17 45.32
C ASN A 69 -10.62 8.68 44.18
N ASP A 70 -11.79 8.04 44.01
CA ASP A 70 -12.78 8.31 42.96
C ASP A 70 -12.29 8.15 41.51
N LYS A 71 -11.11 7.56 41.30
CA LYS A 71 -10.57 7.24 39.97
C LYS A 71 -10.50 5.73 39.75
N ALA A 72 -11.06 5.28 38.64
CA ALA A 72 -10.96 3.91 38.20
C ALA A 72 -9.54 3.62 37.66
N GLN A 73 -8.94 2.54 38.14
CA GLN A 73 -7.65 2.02 37.70
C GLN A 73 -7.80 0.56 37.25
N ALA A 74 -7.07 0.18 36.21
CA ALA A 74 -7.01 -1.17 35.69
C ALA A 74 -5.76 -1.90 36.20
N GLU A 75 -5.96 -3.10 36.76
CA GLU A 75 -4.92 -4.04 37.15
C GLU A 75 -4.98 -5.27 36.24
N PRO A 76 -4.11 -5.40 35.22
CA PRO A 76 -4.10 -6.55 34.32
C PRO A 76 -3.87 -7.86 35.08
N GLU A 77 -4.72 -8.85 34.79
CA GLU A 77 -4.73 -10.15 35.48
C GLU A 77 -4.47 -11.31 34.51
N GLN A 78 -5.11 -11.30 33.34
CA GLN A 78 -5.03 -12.38 32.36
C GLN A 78 -4.70 -11.83 30.98
N LEU A 79 -3.75 -12.48 30.28
CA LEU A 79 -3.46 -12.21 28.87
C LEU A 79 -4.45 -12.98 28.00
N VAL A 80 -5.18 -12.25 27.16
CA VAL A 80 -6.08 -12.83 26.14
C VAL A 80 -5.30 -13.02 24.85
N GLU A 81 -4.62 -11.97 24.42
CA GLU A 81 -3.82 -11.96 23.19
C GLU A 81 -2.54 -11.17 23.43
N GLN A 82 -1.41 -11.76 23.04
CA GLN A 82 -0.10 -11.15 23.17
C GLN A 82 0.16 -10.23 21.99
N SER A 83 0.60 -8.99 22.23
CA SER A 83 0.73 -8.00 21.16
C SER A 83 1.84 -8.31 20.15
N ILE A 84 2.96 -8.82 20.63
CA ILE A 84 4.11 -9.20 19.80
C ILE A 84 4.54 -10.63 20.12
N THR A 85 4.66 -11.46 19.10
CA THR A 85 5.23 -12.81 19.20
C THR A 85 6.62 -12.82 18.56
N ARG A 86 6.67 -12.62 17.24
CA ARG A 86 7.89 -12.39 16.45
C ARG A 86 8.01 -10.90 16.15
N PHE A 87 9.19 -10.32 16.36
CA PHE A 87 9.43 -8.90 16.11
C PHE A 87 10.87 -8.63 15.67
N ILE A 88 11.07 -7.53 14.94
CA ILE A 88 12.40 -7.00 14.66
C ILE A 88 12.81 -6.00 15.74
N GLY A 89 14.11 -5.88 15.99
CA GLY A 89 14.63 -4.92 16.94
C GLY A 89 16.13 -4.75 16.87
N ARG A 90 16.64 -3.79 17.63
CA ARG A 90 18.08 -3.54 17.77
C ARG A 90 18.62 -4.19 19.03
N ILE A 91 19.80 -4.79 18.95
CA ILE A 91 20.52 -5.27 20.12
C ILE A 91 20.89 -4.08 21.02
N GLN A 92 20.69 -4.27 22.32
CA GLN A 92 21.19 -3.40 23.38
C GLN A 92 21.91 -4.21 24.44
N MET A 93 23.10 -3.77 24.83
CA MET A 93 23.98 -4.42 25.79
C MET A 93 23.92 -3.66 27.12
N PHE A 94 23.24 -4.24 28.11
CA PHE A 94 23.21 -3.68 29.46
C PHE A 94 24.04 -4.52 30.42
N LYS A 95 25.16 -3.98 30.93
CA LYS A 95 26.08 -4.69 31.84
C LYS A 95 26.51 -6.08 31.31
N LYS A 96 26.86 -6.15 30.01
CA LYS A 96 27.20 -7.39 29.28
C LYS A 96 26.06 -8.41 29.15
N ARG A 97 24.80 -7.99 29.35
CA ARG A 97 23.62 -8.82 29.11
C ARG A 97 22.90 -8.35 27.86
N LEU A 98 22.49 -9.31 27.05
CA LEU A 98 21.76 -9.08 25.81
C LEU A 98 20.34 -8.60 26.12
N GLN A 99 19.94 -7.54 25.44
CA GLN A 99 18.57 -7.05 25.36
C GLN A 99 18.24 -6.73 23.91
N VAL A 100 16.95 -6.69 23.57
CA VAL A 100 16.47 -6.27 22.25
C VAL A 100 15.49 -5.13 22.47
N MET A 101 15.74 -3.99 21.83
CA MET A 101 14.78 -2.89 21.73
C MET A 101 13.87 -3.16 20.52
N PRO A 102 12.57 -3.43 20.70
CA PRO A 102 11.66 -3.64 19.59
C PRO A 102 11.58 -2.41 18.69
N ASP A 103 11.56 -2.60 17.37
CA ASP A 103 11.38 -1.52 16.40
C ASP A 103 9.90 -1.16 16.26
N HIS A 104 9.34 -0.56 17.31
CA HIS A 104 7.96 -0.12 17.35
C HIS A 104 7.85 1.24 18.07
N PRO A 105 7.17 2.25 17.50
CA PRO A 105 7.12 3.60 18.07
C PRO A 105 6.66 3.65 19.53
N SER A 106 5.74 2.76 19.93
CA SER A 106 5.18 2.71 21.29
C SER A 106 5.86 1.71 22.24
N LEU A 107 6.85 0.93 21.79
CA LEU A 107 7.59 -0.01 22.65
C LEU A 107 8.98 0.57 22.94
N LYS A 108 9.08 1.35 24.02
CA LYS A 108 10.32 2.08 24.40
C LYS A 108 11.23 1.33 25.36
N ASN A 109 10.88 0.11 25.76
CA ASN A 109 11.62 -0.66 26.75
C ASN A 109 12.33 -1.84 26.10
N ALA A 110 13.63 -1.96 26.37
CA ALA A 110 14.41 -3.12 25.95
C ALA A 110 13.95 -4.39 26.69
N ILE A 111 13.79 -5.47 25.95
CA ILE A 111 13.40 -6.79 26.46
C ILE A 111 14.66 -7.59 26.71
N LYS A 112 14.78 -8.24 27.88
CA LYS A 112 15.90 -9.15 28.14
C LYS A 112 15.92 -10.25 27.08
N ALA A 113 17.10 -10.58 26.59
CA ALA A 113 17.25 -11.52 25.50
C ALA A 113 18.27 -12.61 25.80
N LYS A 114 18.12 -13.73 25.10
CA LYS A 114 19.16 -14.77 24.95
C LYS A 114 19.23 -15.17 23.48
N ALA A 115 20.36 -15.69 23.03
CA ALA A 115 20.45 -16.25 21.69
C ALA A 115 19.75 -17.61 21.63
N ARG A 116 18.96 -17.87 20.57
CA ARG A 116 18.42 -19.19 20.26
C ARG A 116 19.57 -20.15 19.94
N LYS A 117 19.38 -21.44 20.21
CA LYS A 117 20.34 -22.48 19.80
C LYS A 117 20.62 -22.37 18.30
N GLY A 118 21.90 -22.24 17.93
CA GLY A 118 22.34 -22.04 16.54
C GLY A 118 22.73 -20.60 16.19
N VAL A 119 22.32 -19.62 17.00
CA VAL A 119 22.79 -18.23 16.89
C VAL A 119 24.02 -18.05 17.77
N ASN A 120 25.15 -17.61 17.19
CA ASN A 120 26.34 -17.28 17.96
C ASN A 120 26.14 -15.96 18.72
N PRO A 121 26.13 -15.94 20.07
CA PRO A 121 25.98 -14.70 20.83
C PRO A 121 27.14 -13.73 20.63
N GLU A 122 28.34 -14.22 20.28
CA GLU A 122 29.54 -13.40 20.13
C GLU A 122 29.52 -12.53 18.87
N THR A 123 28.68 -12.86 17.90
CA THR A 123 28.51 -12.09 16.65
C THR A 123 27.45 -10.99 16.78
N LEU A 124 26.75 -10.91 17.92
CA LEU A 124 25.73 -9.90 18.19
C LEU A 124 26.39 -8.70 18.88
N GLN A 125 26.41 -7.56 18.21
CA GLN A 125 26.99 -6.30 18.69
C GLN A 125 25.90 -5.28 19.03
N GLU A 126 26.29 -4.24 19.77
CA GLU A 126 25.38 -3.12 20.09
C GLU A 126 24.82 -2.51 18.80
N GLY A 127 23.50 -2.32 18.74
CA GLY A 127 22.85 -1.68 17.59
C GLY A 127 22.49 -2.63 16.43
N ASP A 128 23.02 -3.86 16.40
CA ASP A 128 22.72 -4.82 15.34
C ASP A 128 21.22 -5.08 15.22
N TRP A 129 20.74 -5.25 13.99
CA TRP A 129 19.36 -5.60 13.70
C TRP A 129 19.15 -7.11 13.82
N VAL A 130 18.10 -7.51 14.54
CA VAL A 130 17.78 -8.93 14.78
C VAL A 130 16.29 -9.20 14.67
N VAL A 131 15.94 -10.45 14.36
CA VAL A 131 14.59 -10.99 14.62
C VAL A 131 14.60 -11.71 15.95
N ALA A 132 13.66 -11.34 16.82
CA ALA A 132 13.46 -11.97 18.11
C ALA A 132 12.04 -12.52 18.27
N GLU A 133 11.91 -13.54 19.10
CA GLU A 133 10.62 -14.11 19.50
C GLU A 133 10.44 -13.99 21.01
N LEU A 134 9.29 -13.49 21.46
CA LEU A 134 8.96 -13.38 22.89
C LEU A 134 8.62 -14.77 23.45
N THR A 135 9.44 -15.24 24.39
CA THR A 135 9.31 -16.58 24.99
C THR A 135 8.76 -16.57 26.41
N GLN A 136 8.85 -15.43 27.11
CA GLN A 136 8.26 -15.25 28.45
C GLN A 136 7.44 -13.96 28.53
N HIS A 137 6.32 -14.05 29.25
CA HIS A 137 5.39 -12.95 29.45
C HIS A 137 4.85 -12.94 30.89
N PRO A 138 4.90 -11.83 31.65
CA PRO A 138 4.50 -11.82 33.06
C PRO A 138 3.08 -12.35 33.34
N LEU A 139 2.11 -11.99 32.51
CA LEU A 139 0.74 -12.50 32.61
C LEU A 139 0.56 -14.00 32.26
N LYS A 140 1.60 -14.70 31.79
CA LYS A 140 1.63 -16.17 31.63
C LYS A 140 2.22 -16.89 32.85
N GLY A 141 2.55 -16.14 33.91
CA GLY A 141 3.17 -16.67 35.14
C GLY A 141 4.70 -16.52 35.18
N ASP A 142 5.32 -15.94 34.15
CA ASP A 142 6.75 -15.68 34.14
C ASP A 142 7.14 -14.49 35.03
N GLN A 143 8.41 -14.44 35.46
CA GLN A 143 8.90 -13.34 36.30
C GLN A 143 9.08 -12.01 35.54
N SER A 144 9.41 -12.06 34.25
CA SER A 144 9.64 -10.89 33.41
C SER A 144 9.50 -11.25 31.93
N PHE A 145 9.42 -10.25 31.07
CA PHE A 145 9.58 -10.45 29.63
C PHE A 145 10.97 -10.99 29.29
N LEU A 146 11.02 -12.02 28.44
CA LEU A 146 12.24 -12.58 27.86
C LEU A 146 11.98 -12.89 26.38
N CYS A 147 12.92 -12.53 25.52
CA CYS A 147 12.92 -12.94 24.12
C CYS A 147 14.12 -13.81 23.77
N GLU A 148 13.99 -14.54 22.68
CA GLU A 148 15.08 -15.25 22.01
C GLU A 148 15.43 -14.55 20.70
N VAL A 149 16.71 -14.21 20.51
CA VAL A 149 17.22 -13.80 19.20
C VAL A 149 17.29 -15.02 18.31
N THR A 150 16.50 -15.00 17.24
CA THR A 150 16.32 -16.15 16.33
C THR A 150 17.30 -16.13 15.18
N HIS A 151 17.64 -14.95 14.66
CA HIS A 151 18.70 -14.70 13.69
C HIS A 151 19.08 -13.22 13.67
N LYS A 152 20.33 -12.94 13.27
CA LYS A 152 20.81 -11.59 12.96
C LYS A 152 20.35 -11.21 11.56
N ILE A 153 19.82 -10.00 11.40
CA ILE A 153 19.39 -9.44 10.12
C ILE A 153 20.60 -8.81 9.44
N THR A 154 21.20 -7.82 10.09
CA THR A 154 22.39 -7.11 9.60
C THR A 154 23.05 -6.31 10.73
N ASP A 155 24.23 -5.75 10.44
CA ASP A 155 25.02 -4.90 11.31
C ASP A 155 24.36 -3.52 11.53
N SER A 156 24.75 -2.83 12.60
CA SER A 156 24.16 -1.54 12.98
C SER A 156 24.33 -0.41 11.95
N ASP A 157 25.40 -0.43 11.18
CA ASP A 157 25.84 0.58 10.21
C ASP A 157 25.57 0.19 8.75
N ASP A 158 24.86 -0.91 8.53
CA ASP A 158 24.52 -1.37 7.19
C ASP A 158 23.60 -0.38 6.45
N LYS A 159 24.11 0.21 5.37
CA LYS A 159 23.34 1.13 4.51
C LYS A 159 22.12 0.46 3.90
N ILE A 160 22.16 -0.84 3.63
CA ILE A 160 21.04 -1.62 3.06
C ILE A 160 20.10 -2.21 4.12
N ALA A 161 20.30 -1.87 5.40
CA ALA A 161 19.37 -2.19 6.48
C ALA A 161 17.89 -1.86 6.16
N PRO A 162 17.52 -0.75 5.47
CA PRO A 162 16.12 -0.48 5.16
C PRO A 162 15.40 -1.63 4.47
N TRP A 163 16.05 -2.32 3.54
CA TRP A 163 15.49 -3.47 2.84
C TRP A 163 15.41 -4.69 3.76
N TRP A 164 16.52 -5.11 4.35
CA TRP A 164 16.59 -6.35 5.13
C TRP A 164 15.72 -6.33 6.37
N VAL A 165 15.72 -5.22 7.10
CA VAL A 165 14.91 -5.03 8.29
C VAL A 165 13.43 -5.10 7.94
N THR A 166 13.03 -4.45 6.86
CA THR A 166 11.64 -4.40 6.41
C THR A 166 11.13 -5.76 5.92
N LEU A 167 11.94 -6.49 5.16
CA LEU A 167 11.61 -7.85 4.73
C LEU A 167 11.49 -8.78 5.93
N ALA A 168 12.46 -8.72 6.84
CA ALA A 168 12.45 -9.51 8.06
C ALA A 168 11.23 -9.21 8.95
N GLN A 169 10.72 -7.97 8.98
CA GLN A 169 9.56 -7.58 9.80
C GLN A 169 8.33 -8.46 9.55
N ASN A 170 8.05 -8.79 8.29
CA ASN A 170 6.88 -9.58 7.88
C ASN A 170 7.25 -10.98 7.36
N ASP A 171 8.45 -11.47 7.70
CA ASP A 171 8.96 -12.79 7.29
C ASP A 171 8.96 -13.00 5.76
N LEU A 172 9.22 -11.92 5.02
CA LEU A 172 9.33 -11.95 3.57
C LEU A 172 10.68 -12.50 3.13
N PRO A 173 10.74 -13.21 1.99
CA PRO A 173 12.01 -13.68 1.44
C PRO A 173 12.94 -12.50 1.17
N ASN A 174 14.23 -12.69 1.38
CA ASN A 174 15.27 -11.69 1.11
C ASN A 174 16.18 -12.07 -0.09
N SER A 175 15.85 -13.17 -0.75
CA SER A 175 16.59 -13.75 -1.87
C SER A 175 15.64 -14.40 -2.85
N GLU A 176 16.06 -14.55 -4.09
CA GLU A 176 15.34 -15.35 -5.07
C GLU A 176 15.27 -16.82 -4.64
N PRO A 177 14.30 -17.61 -5.14
CA PRO A 177 14.34 -19.07 -4.98
C PRO A 177 15.62 -19.65 -5.59
N GLU A 178 16.08 -20.78 -5.08
CA GLU A 178 17.11 -21.56 -5.77
C GLU A 178 16.58 -22.05 -7.12
N GLY A 179 17.38 -21.89 -8.17
CA GLY A 179 17.08 -22.40 -9.50
C GLY A 179 17.14 -23.93 -9.58
N ILE A 180 16.76 -24.47 -10.74
CA ILE A 180 16.84 -25.91 -11.02
C ILE A 180 17.80 -26.10 -12.19
N ASP A 181 18.76 -27.02 -12.04
CA ASP A 181 19.64 -27.39 -13.14
C ASP A 181 18.84 -28.06 -14.27
N ASN A 182 18.77 -27.40 -15.42
CA ASN A 182 18.08 -27.82 -16.65
C ASN A 182 16.54 -27.92 -16.52
N TRP A 183 15.87 -26.80 -16.76
CA TRP A 183 14.41 -26.77 -16.90
C TRP A 183 13.95 -27.51 -18.16
N GLU A 184 12.93 -28.35 -18.00
CA GLU A 184 12.28 -29.08 -19.11
C GLU A 184 10.82 -28.65 -19.22
N ILE A 185 10.32 -28.57 -20.46
CA ILE A 185 8.89 -28.35 -20.71
C ILE A 185 8.12 -29.63 -20.37
N LYS A 186 7.13 -29.50 -19.50
CA LYS A 186 6.25 -30.55 -18.96
C LYS A 186 4.80 -30.38 -19.42
N ASP A 187 4.59 -29.90 -20.64
CA ASP A 187 3.24 -29.75 -21.18
C ASP A 187 2.49 -31.09 -21.27
N ASP A 188 1.16 -31.03 -21.26
CA ASP A 188 0.31 -32.17 -21.61
C ASP A 188 0.64 -32.63 -23.04
N ALA A 189 0.71 -33.94 -23.27
CA ALA A 189 1.10 -34.51 -24.56
C ALA A 189 0.18 -34.11 -25.73
N ASP A 190 -1.07 -33.75 -25.44
CA ASP A 190 -2.05 -33.30 -26.44
C ASP A 190 -1.99 -31.77 -26.67
N LEU A 191 -1.20 -31.03 -25.88
CA LEU A 191 -1.07 -29.58 -26.01
C LEU A 191 -0.15 -29.24 -27.19
N VAL A 192 -0.77 -28.85 -28.31
CA VAL A 192 -0.03 -28.39 -29.48
C VAL A 192 0.32 -26.92 -29.35
N ARG A 193 1.61 -26.59 -29.46
CA ARG A 193 2.10 -25.22 -29.58
C ARG A 193 2.12 -24.80 -31.04
N ILE A 194 1.31 -23.81 -31.38
CA ILE A 194 1.29 -23.20 -32.71
C ILE A 194 2.59 -22.41 -32.92
N ASP A 195 3.23 -22.61 -34.06
CA ASP A 195 4.39 -21.82 -34.46
C ASP A 195 3.94 -20.41 -34.87
N MET A 196 4.39 -19.41 -34.11
CA MET A 196 4.20 -18.00 -34.39
C MET A 196 5.52 -17.24 -34.49
N THR A 197 6.65 -17.91 -34.73
CA THR A 197 7.98 -17.28 -34.71
C THR A 197 8.20 -16.24 -35.80
N GLU A 198 7.35 -16.23 -36.83
CA GLU A 198 7.37 -15.25 -37.93
C GLU A 198 6.36 -14.11 -37.75
N THR A 199 5.54 -14.16 -36.69
CA THR A 199 4.63 -13.07 -36.34
C THR A 199 5.43 -11.94 -35.70
N PRO A 200 5.33 -10.67 -36.15
CA PRO A 200 6.18 -9.57 -35.69
C PRO A 200 5.71 -9.02 -34.33
N PHE A 201 5.77 -9.87 -33.31
CA PHE A 201 5.51 -9.49 -31.92
C PHE A 201 6.53 -8.47 -31.40
N VAL A 202 6.08 -7.58 -30.52
CA VAL A 202 6.93 -6.64 -29.79
C VAL A 202 6.68 -6.73 -28.30
N THR A 203 7.71 -6.51 -27.49
CA THR A 203 7.58 -6.28 -26.04
C THR A 203 7.79 -4.80 -25.76
N ILE A 204 7.02 -4.20 -24.86
CA ILE A 204 7.11 -2.77 -24.52
C ILE A 204 7.13 -2.61 -22.99
N ASP A 205 8.31 -2.29 -22.46
CA ASP A 205 8.57 -2.31 -21.02
C ASP A 205 9.41 -1.11 -20.56
N GLY A 206 9.69 -1.01 -19.26
CA GLY A 206 10.74 -0.13 -18.75
C GLY A 206 12.12 -0.60 -19.21
N GLU A 207 13.04 0.33 -19.48
CA GLU A 207 14.38 0.03 -20.02
C GLU A 207 15.18 -1.00 -19.18
N SER A 208 14.98 -0.99 -17.86
CA SER A 208 15.62 -1.90 -16.89
C SER A 208 14.93 -3.26 -16.72
N THR A 209 13.77 -3.48 -17.35
CA THR A 209 12.96 -4.70 -17.21
C THR A 209 13.67 -5.88 -17.87
N LYS A 210 13.74 -7.01 -17.16
CA LYS A 210 14.37 -8.26 -17.65
C LYS A 210 13.38 -9.43 -17.73
N ASP A 211 12.25 -9.31 -17.06
CA ASP A 211 11.19 -10.30 -16.90
C ASP A 211 9.97 -9.95 -17.74
N MET A 212 10.15 -9.70 -19.05
CA MET A 212 9.05 -9.38 -19.97
C MET A 212 8.04 -10.53 -20.03
N ASP A 213 6.87 -10.32 -19.41
CA ASP A 213 5.75 -11.27 -19.36
C ASP A 213 4.96 -11.29 -20.67
N ASP A 214 4.81 -10.14 -21.34
CA ASP A 214 3.86 -9.94 -22.43
C ASP A 214 4.49 -9.43 -23.72
N ALA A 215 3.98 -9.95 -24.84
CA ALA A 215 4.30 -9.51 -26.18
C ALA A 215 3.02 -9.30 -27.00
N LEU A 216 3.03 -8.26 -27.83
CA LEU A 216 1.86 -7.77 -28.55
C LEU A 216 2.09 -7.81 -30.05
N TYR A 217 1.08 -8.26 -30.78
CA TYR A 217 0.96 -8.09 -32.22
C TYR A 217 -0.46 -7.66 -32.53
N ILE A 218 -0.64 -6.76 -33.48
CA ILE A 218 -1.97 -6.33 -33.91
C ILE A 218 -1.99 -6.18 -35.42
N LYS A 219 -3.18 -6.36 -35.99
CA LYS A 219 -3.47 -6.05 -37.38
C LYS A 219 -4.79 -5.31 -37.50
N LYS A 220 -4.74 -4.11 -38.08
CA LYS A 220 -5.93 -3.37 -38.52
C LYS A 220 -6.51 -4.00 -39.78
N GLN A 221 -7.81 -4.26 -39.74
CA GLN A 221 -8.58 -4.89 -40.82
C GLN A 221 -9.08 -3.83 -41.82
N GLU A 222 -9.53 -4.27 -43.00
CA GLU A 222 -10.04 -3.37 -44.05
C GLU A 222 -11.25 -2.54 -43.61
N ASP A 223 -12.08 -3.08 -42.71
CA ASP A 223 -13.25 -2.39 -42.13
C ASP A 223 -12.88 -1.44 -40.97
N GLY A 224 -11.58 -1.33 -40.65
CA GLY A 224 -11.04 -0.52 -39.58
C GLY A 224 -11.04 -1.18 -38.20
N SER A 225 -11.63 -2.38 -38.05
CA SER A 225 -11.54 -3.15 -36.82
C SER A 225 -10.11 -3.66 -36.58
N PHE A 226 -9.83 -4.13 -35.37
CA PHE A 226 -8.52 -4.62 -34.97
C PHE A 226 -8.57 -6.11 -34.66
N GLU A 227 -7.55 -6.85 -35.04
CA GLU A 227 -7.28 -8.21 -34.53
C GLU A 227 -6.02 -8.15 -33.67
N LEU A 228 -6.20 -8.25 -32.36
CA LEU A 228 -5.13 -8.19 -31.37
C LEU A 228 -4.72 -9.61 -30.98
N THR A 229 -3.42 -9.88 -31.06
CA THR A 229 -2.79 -11.09 -30.53
C THR A 229 -1.95 -10.72 -29.32
N ILE A 230 -2.27 -11.29 -28.17
CA ILE A 230 -1.52 -11.14 -26.93
C ILE A 230 -0.83 -12.47 -26.65
N ALA A 231 0.50 -12.48 -26.55
CA ALA A 231 1.29 -13.63 -26.15
C ALA A 231 1.87 -13.39 -24.75
N ILE A 232 1.61 -14.31 -23.82
CA ILE A 232 2.09 -14.23 -22.45
C ILE A 232 3.05 -15.38 -22.18
N ALA A 233 4.19 -15.08 -21.57
CA ALA A 233 5.18 -16.04 -21.09
C ALA A 233 4.52 -17.19 -20.30
N ASP A 234 4.97 -18.42 -20.52
CA ASP A 234 4.34 -19.61 -19.94
C ASP A 234 5.25 -20.34 -18.93
N PRO A 235 5.41 -19.81 -17.69
CA PRO A 235 6.15 -20.54 -16.64
C PRO A 235 5.45 -21.84 -16.25
N THR A 236 4.15 -21.99 -16.55
CA THR A 236 3.40 -23.23 -16.29
C THR A 236 3.72 -24.33 -17.30
N ALA A 237 4.51 -24.05 -18.34
CA ALA A 237 5.15 -25.07 -19.16
C ALA A 237 6.23 -25.83 -18.39
N TYR A 238 6.86 -25.19 -17.40
CA TYR A 238 7.98 -25.74 -16.65
C TYR A 238 7.59 -26.20 -15.23
N ILE A 239 6.61 -25.52 -14.62
CA ILE A 239 6.18 -25.77 -13.24
C ILE A 239 4.77 -26.37 -13.21
N THR A 240 4.70 -27.67 -12.91
CA THR A 240 3.43 -28.39 -12.70
C THR A 240 2.87 -28.18 -11.29
N PRO A 241 1.56 -28.32 -11.07
CA PRO A 241 0.97 -28.26 -9.73
C PRO A 241 1.67 -29.23 -8.76
N ASP A 242 1.77 -28.82 -7.50
CA ASP A 242 2.35 -29.60 -6.39
C ASP A 242 3.88 -29.85 -6.46
N ASP A 243 4.56 -29.42 -7.52
CA ASP A 243 6.03 -29.39 -7.59
C ASP A 243 6.62 -28.56 -6.44
N SER A 244 7.87 -28.83 -6.05
CA SER A 244 8.56 -28.05 -5.01
C SER A 244 8.61 -26.55 -5.34
N MET A 245 8.85 -26.19 -6.61
CA MET A 245 8.84 -24.79 -7.05
C MET A 245 7.42 -24.19 -7.05
N ASP A 246 6.38 -24.99 -7.33
CA ASP A 246 4.98 -24.54 -7.25
C ASP A 246 4.61 -24.12 -5.83
N GLN A 247 5.03 -24.91 -4.83
CA GLN A 247 4.82 -24.60 -3.41
C GLN A 247 5.55 -23.32 -3.00
N VAL A 248 6.77 -23.09 -3.51
CA VAL A 248 7.52 -21.84 -3.30
C VAL A 248 6.80 -20.66 -3.94
N ALA A 249 6.36 -20.79 -5.19
CA ALA A 249 5.63 -19.75 -5.91
C ALA A 249 4.32 -19.40 -5.21
N ARG A 250 3.54 -20.39 -4.77
CA ARG A 250 2.31 -20.21 -3.98
C ARG A 250 2.58 -19.47 -2.67
N LYS A 251 3.60 -19.90 -1.92
CA LYS A 251 3.98 -19.27 -0.64
C LYS A 251 4.39 -17.81 -0.83
N ARG A 252 5.11 -17.48 -1.90
CA ARG A 252 5.50 -16.10 -2.22
C ARG A 252 4.32 -15.28 -2.74
N GLY A 253 3.47 -15.88 -3.59
CA GLY A 253 2.29 -15.27 -4.20
C GLY A 253 2.60 -14.23 -5.29
N TYR A 254 3.61 -13.39 -5.06
CA TYR A 254 4.06 -12.33 -5.97
C TYR A 254 5.58 -12.14 -5.93
N THR A 255 6.14 -11.55 -6.99
CA THR A 255 7.46 -10.90 -6.90
C THR A 255 7.34 -9.67 -5.99
N ILE A 256 8.32 -9.46 -5.11
CA ILE A 256 8.39 -8.26 -4.26
C ILE A 256 9.21 -7.21 -4.99
N TYR A 257 8.61 -6.05 -5.27
CA TYR A 257 9.32 -4.89 -5.79
C TYR A 257 9.55 -3.89 -4.65
N LEU A 258 10.81 -3.53 -4.43
CA LEU A 258 11.27 -2.53 -3.47
C LEU A 258 12.06 -1.45 -4.24
N PRO A 259 12.25 -0.25 -3.68
CA PRO A 259 13.14 0.75 -4.26
C PRO A 259 14.49 0.14 -4.68
N GLY A 260 14.82 0.24 -5.97
CA GLY A 260 16.07 -0.25 -6.57
C GLY A 260 16.28 -1.77 -6.62
N ARG A 261 15.36 -2.61 -6.11
CA ARG A 261 15.56 -4.06 -5.99
C ARG A 261 14.27 -4.85 -6.12
N ASN A 262 14.33 -6.04 -6.70
CA ASN A 262 13.22 -7.00 -6.66
C ASN A 262 13.66 -8.34 -6.06
N ILE A 263 12.71 -9.03 -5.41
CA ILE A 263 12.85 -10.39 -4.92
C ILE A 263 11.83 -11.24 -5.70
N PRO A 264 12.31 -11.96 -6.73
CA PRO A 264 11.47 -12.73 -7.63
C PRO A 264 10.58 -13.78 -6.95
N MET A 265 9.40 -14.02 -7.50
CA MET A 265 8.55 -15.15 -7.14
C MET A 265 9.16 -16.48 -7.59
N LEU A 266 9.72 -16.48 -8.81
CA LEU A 266 10.38 -17.60 -9.48
C LEU A 266 11.89 -17.33 -9.57
N PRO A 267 12.75 -18.36 -9.71
CA PRO A 267 14.18 -18.15 -9.83
C PRO A 267 14.54 -17.44 -11.15
N ARG A 268 15.61 -16.63 -11.17
CA ARG A 268 15.95 -15.79 -12.34
C ARG A 268 16.34 -16.54 -13.60
N ASP A 269 16.88 -17.75 -13.46
CA ASP A 269 17.13 -18.65 -14.60
C ASP A 269 15.83 -19.00 -15.35
N LEU A 270 14.70 -19.01 -14.64
CA LEU A 270 13.37 -19.20 -15.23
C LEU A 270 12.73 -17.86 -15.60
N SER A 271 12.66 -16.89 -14.67
CA SER A 271 11.94 -15.62 -14.88
C SER A 271 12.61 -14.70 -15.91
N ASP A 272 13.91 -14.45 -15.76
CA ASP A 272 14.64 -13.44 -16.52
C ASP A 272 15.28 -14.04 -17.79
N GLN A 273 15.15 -15.35 -18.01
CA GLN A 273 15.72 -16.05 -19.16
C GLN A 273 14.66 -16.89 -19.89
N LEU A 274 14.35 -18.10 -19.40
CA LEU A 274 13.57 -19.09 -20.15
C LEU A 274 12.10 -18.72 -20.39
N CYS A 275 11.50 -17.94 -19.50
CA CYS A 275 10.12 -17.46 -19.64
C CYS A 275 10.06 -16.06 -20.25
N SER A 276 11.00 -15.19 -19.91
CA SER A 276 11.05 -13.84 -20.47
C SER A 276 11.00 -13.88 -22.00
N LEU A 277 10.14 -13.05 -22.59
CA LEU A 277 9.94 -12.94 -24.04
C LEU A 277 11.06 -12.12 -24.70
N ILE A 278 12.29 -12.61 -24.57
CA ILE A 278 13.52 -11.97 -25.07
C ILE A 278 13.47 -11.82 -26.59
N GLU A 279 13.95 -10.68 -27.07
CA GLU A 279 14.06 -10.36 -28.49
C GLU A 279 14.89 -11.42 -29.23
N ASN A 280 14.39 -11.85 -30.39
CA ASN A 280 14.98 -12.82 -31.31
C ASN A 280 15.20 -14.23 -30.73
N GLU A 281 14.58 -14.56 -29.60
CA GLU A 281 14.61 -15.91 -29.05
C GLU A 281 13.24 -16.58 -29.07
N GLU A 282 13.22 -17.90 -29.29
CA GLU A 282 11.99 -18.69 -29.26
C GLU A 282 11.55 -18.93 -27.82
N ARG A 283 10.26 -18.71 -27.56
CA ARG A 283 9.67 -18.82 -26.22
C ARG A 283 8.31 -19.48 -26.24
N PRO A 284 8.01 -20.38 -25.28
CA PRO A 284 6.67 -20.90 -25.07
C PRO A 284 5.78 -19.79 -24.50
N ALA A 285 4.60 -19.62 -25.10
CA ALA A 285 3.60 -18.67 -24.66
C ALA A 285 2.20 -19.28 -24.63
N ILE A 286 1.34 -18.71 -23.78
CA ILE A 286 -0.11 -18.83 -23.92
C ILE A 286 -0.58 -17.57 -24.62
N CYS A 287 -1.33 -17.74 -25.69
CA CYS A 287 -1.77 -16.67 -26.56
C CYS A 287 -3.29 -16.50 -26.51
N CYS A 288 -3.74 -15.27 -26.72
CA CYS A 288 -5.13 -14.92 -26.98
C CYS A 288 -5.21 -14.08 -28.25
N ILE A 289 -6.03 -14.50 -29.22
CA ILE A 289 -6.46 -13.65 -30.33
C ILE A 289 -7.87 -13.14 -30.03
N VAL A 290 -8.11 -11.87 -30.29
CA VAL A 290 -9.44 -11.25 -30.15
C VAL A 290 -9.64 -10.13 -31.16
N LYS A 291 -10.86 -10.01 -31.70
CA LYS A 291 -11.26 -8.89 -32.55
C LYS A 291 -11.89 -7.78 -31.74
N VAL A 292 -11.53 -6.55 -32.06
CA VAL A 292 -12.04 -5.33 -31.42
C VAL A 292 -12.56 -4.39 -32.49
N ALA A 293 -13.81 -3.95 -32.33
CA ALA A 293 -14.46 -3.04 -33.25
C ALA A 293 -13.84 -1.64 -33.22
N THR A 294 -14.17 -0.82 -34.21
CA THR A 294 -13.67 0.57 -34.36
C THR A 294 -14.05 1.48 -33.19
N ASP A 295 -15.15 1.18 -32.50
CA ASP A 295 -15.59 1.88 -31.29
C ASP A 295 -14.93 1.36 -30.00
N GLY A 296 -14.00 0.41 -30.12
CA GLY A 296 -13.32 -0.24 -29.01
C GLY A 296 -14.08 -1.43 -28.43
N THR A 297 -15.26 -1.81 -28.90
CA THR A 297 -16.01 -2.95 -28.34
C THR A 297 -15.28 -4.27 -28.62
N ILE A 298 -15.08 -5.09 -27.58
CA ILE A 298 -14.48 -6.42 -27.70
C ILE A 298 -15.52 -7.40 -28.26
N ASN A 299 -15.22 -8.08 -29.37
CA ASN A 299 -16.07 -9.14 -29.91
C ASN A 299 -15.84 -10.45 -29.13
N GLU A 300 -16.74 -10.77 -28.21
CA GLU A 300 -16.62 -11.93 -27.32
C GLU A 300 -16.57 -13.27 -28.07
N GLU A 301 -17.29 -13.40 -29.19
CA GLU A 301 -17.34 -14.64 -29.98
C GLU A 301 -16.02 -14.91 -30.71
N SER A 302 -15.16 -13.90 -30.85
CA SER A 302 -13.85 -14.02 -31.50
C SER A 302 -12.71 -14.37 -30.54
N ILE A 303 -12.97 -14.43 -29.23
CA ILE A 303 -11.94 -14.74 -28.23
C ILE A 303 -11.46 -16.18 -28.46
N ASN A 304 -10.17 -16.34 -28.75
CA ASN A 304 -9.56 -17.64 -28.97
C ASN A 304 -8.22 -17.76 -28.23
N PHE A 305 -8.17 -18.67 -27.25
CA PHE A 305 -6.95 -19.03 -26.54
C PHE A 305 -6.26 -20.22 -27.19
N PHE A 306 -4.92 -20.22 -27.21
CA PHE A 306 -4.11 -21.33 -27.72
C PHE A 306 -2.68 -21.26 -27.14
N ALA A 307 -1.97 -22.38 -27.15
CA ALA A 307 -0.55 -22.41 -26.81
C ALA A 307 0.29 -22.15 -28.07
N ALA A 308 1.42 -21.46 -27.92
CA ALA A 308 2.30 -21.14 -29.03
C ALA A 308 3.78 -21.24 -28.65
N THR A 309 4.61 -21.32 -29.69
CA THR A 309 6.02 -20.91 -29.66
C THR A 309 6.13 -19.61 -30.43
N MET A 310 6.62 -18.56 -29.78
CA MET A 310 6.70 -17.21 -30.37
C MET A 310 8.14 -16.69 -30.31
N LYS A 311 8.40 -15.63 -31.09
CA LYS A 311 9.67 -14.89 -31.08
C LYS A 311 9.35 -13.40 -31.07
N SER A 312 9.85 -12.68 -30.07
CA SER A 312 9.77 -11.21 -30.07
C SER A 312 10.71 -10.65 -31.13
N HIS A 313 10.25 -9.72 -31.96
CA HIS A 313 11.04 -9.11 -33.03
C HIS A 313 11.56 -7.72 -32.65
N ALA A 314 11.08 -7.15 -31.55
CA ALA A 314 11.60 -5.91 -31.00
C ALA A 314 11.40 -5.84 -29.49
N ARG A 315 12.46 -5.53 -28.75
CA ARG A 315 12.37 -5.08 -27.35
C ARG A 315 12.33 -3.56 -27.29
N LEU A 316 11.18 -3.02 -26.90
CA LEU A 316 10.92 -1.57 -26.93
C LEU A 316 10.84 -1.00 -25.50
N ALA A 317 11.32 0.24 -25.34
CA ALA A 317 11.20 0.99 -24.09
C ALA A 317 10.00 1.95 -24.15
N TYR A 318 9.27 2.11 -23.04
CA TYR A 318 8.11 3.01 -22.96
C TYR A 318 8.39 4.44 -23.46
N ASP A 319 9.51 5.03 -23.04
CA ASP A 319 9.85 6.40 -23.44
C ASP A 319 10.11 6.52 -24.94
N ASN A 320 10.84 5.57 -25.52
CA ASN A 320 11.16 5.57 -26.95
C ASN A 320 9.90 5.44 -27.82
N VAL A 321 8.97 4.55 -27.42
CA VAL A 321 7.69 4.38 -28.11
C VAL A 321 6.81 5.61 -27.94
N SER A 322 6.80 6.22 -26.74
CA SER A 322 6.03 7.43 -26.49
C SER A 322 6.56 8.60 -27.30
N ASP A 323 7.87 8.81 -27.35
CA ASP A 323 8.51 9.85 -28.18
C ASP A 323 8.16 9.66 -29.66
N PHE A 324 8.26 8.41 -30.17
CA PHE A 324 7.89 8.09 -31.54
C PHE A 324 6.41 8.43 -31.85
N LEU A 325 5.47 8.05 -30.97
CA LEU A 325 4.04 8.29 -31.18
C LEU A 325 3.63 9.75 -30.99
N GLU A 326 4.24 10.46 -30.04
CA GLU A 326 3.86 11.83 -29.66
C GLU A 326 4.55 12.89 -30.53
N ILE A 327 5.81 12.65 -30.93
CA ILE A 327 6.66 13.61 -31.67
C ILE A 327 6.79 13.20 -33.15
N GLY A 328 6.54 11.94 -33.49
CA GLY A 328 6.72 11.37 -34.83
C GLY A 328 8.13 10.83 -35.09
N SER A 329 9.04 10.88 -34.10
CA SER A 329 10.40 10.36 -34.19
C SER A 329 11.00 10.12 -32.81
N CYS A 330 12.00 9.25 -32.72
CA CYS A 330 12.79 9.01 -31.51
C CYS A 330 14.28 8.94 -31.88
N ASP A 331 15.13 9.66 -31.13
CA ASP A 331 16.59 9.64 -31.37
C ASP A 331 17.24 8.32 -30.96
N LYS A 332 16.68 7.65 -29.94
CA LYS A 332 17.22 6.40 -29.37
C LYS A 332 16.73 5.14 -30.08
N TRP A 333 15.69 5.25 -30.90
CA TRP A 333 15.07 4.10 -31.56
C TRP A 333 14.54 4.47 -32.94
N GLN A 334 14.89 3.66 -33.93
CA GLN A 334 14.46 3.81 -35.32
C GLN A 334 13.78 2.50 -35.75
N PRO A 335 12.44 2.43 -35.75
CA PRO A 335 11.72 1.21 -36.09
C PRO A 335 11.90 0.84 -37.57
N THR A 336 11.85 -0.47 -37.85
CA THR A 336 11.55 -0.93 -39.22
C THR A 336 10.10 -0.57 -39.58
N GLU A 337 9.77 -0.55 -40.87
CA GLU A 337 8.40 -0.25 -41.32
C GLU A 337 7.35 -1.15 -40.68
N THR A 338 7.65 -2.45 -40.56
CA THR A 338 6.76 -3.44 -39.93
C THR A 338 6.52 -3.14 -38.45
N ILE A 339 7.57 -2.84 -37.68
CA ILE A 339 7.43 -2.56 -36.25
C ILE A 339 6.76 -1.20 -36.02
N ALA A 340 7.07 -0.19 -36.84
CA ALA A 340 6.40 1.10 -36.82
C ALA A 340 4.89 0.95 -37.06
N GLN A 341 4.49 0.09 -38.00
CA GLN A 341 3.10 -0.22 -38.27
C GLN A 341 2.41 -0.89 -37.07
N VAL A 342 3.02 -1.94 -36.50
CA VAL A 342 2.47 -2.63 -35.31
C VAL A 342 2.25 -1.66 -34.15
N VAL A 343 3.23 -0.80 -33.86
CA VAL A 343 3.15 0.19 -32.78
C VAL A 343 2.08 1.25 -33.05
N THR A 344 1.97 1.73 -34.29
CA THR A 344 0.95 2.71 -34.68
C THR A 344 -0.46 2.12 -34.57
N GLU A 345 -0.67 0.89 -35.06
CA GLU A 345 -1.96 0.22 -34.96
C GLU A 345 -2.33 -0.13 -33.51
N LEU A 346 -1.35 -0.50 -32.66
CA LEU A 346 -1.57 -0.70 -31.23
C LEU A 346 -2.02 0.62 -30.56
N HIS A 347 -1.44 1.74 -30.98
CA HIS A 347 -1.83 3.06 -30.46
C HIS A 347 -3.28 3.42 -30.85
N GLU A 348 -3.66 3.23 -32.11
CA GLU A 348 -5.03 3.47 -32.56
C GLU A 348 -6.05 2.57 -31.84
N PHE A 349 -5.70 1.28 -31.65
CA PHE A 349 -6.49 0.37 -30.84
C PHE A 349 -6.66 0.87 -29.40
N ALA A 350 -5.56 1.30 -28.76
CA ALA A 350 -5.59 1.79 -27.39
C ALA A 350 -6.45 3.06 -27.24
N GLN A 351 -6.43 3.94 -28.23
CA GLN A 351 -7.31 5.11 -28.27
C GLN A 351 -8.79 4.69 -28.34
N ALA A 352 -9.14 3.74 -29.22
CA ALA A 352 -10.50 3.22 -29.32
C ALA A 352 -10.97 2.56 -28.01
N ARG A 353 -10.12 1.72 -27.40
CA ARG A 353 -10.41 1.09 -26.09
C ARG A 353 -10.54 2.10 -24.96
N THR A 354 -9.68 3.12 -24.92
CA THR A 354 -9.76 4.20 -23.93
C THR A 354 -11.10 4.93 -24.06
N LEU A 355 -11.50 5.32 -25.27
CA LEU A 355 -12.79 5.99 -25.51
C LEU A 355 -13.98 5.12 -25.09
N TRP A 356 -13.93 3.83 -25.41
CA TRP A 356 -14.95 2.87 -24.97
C TRP A 356 -15.04 2.82 -23.44
N ARG A 357 -13.90 2.73 -22.74
CA ARG A 357 -13.86 2.69 -21.27
C ARG A 357 -14.30 4.00 -20.61
N GLN A 358 -14.02 5.15 -21.23
CA GLN A 358 -14.50 6.45 -20.73
C GLN A 358 -16.01 6.55 -20.71
N THR A 359 -16.70 5.85 -21.61
CA THR A 359 -18.15 5.91 -21.78
C THR A 359 -18.89 4.76 -21.08
N HIS A 360 -18.30 3.58 -21.03
CA HIS A 360 -18.95 2.36 -20.54
C HIS A 360 -18.40 1.85 -19.20
N ALA A 361 -17.19 2.25 -18.83
CA ALA A 361 -16.47 1.70 -17.68
C ALA A 361 -15.95 2.82 -16.76
N VAL A 362 -14.93 2.51 -15.95
CA VAL A 362 -14.23 3.47 -15.09
C VAL A 362 -12.76 3.56 -15.51
N ILE A 363 -12.30 4.79 -15.71
CA ILE A 363 -10.89 5.12 -15.91
C ILE A 363 -10.40 5.87 -14.67
N PHE A 364 -9.24 5.46 -14.16
CA PHE A 364 -8.60 6.16 -13.05
C PHE A 364 -7.83 7.37 -13.57
N PRO A 365 -7.82 8.49 -12.84
CA PRO A 365 -6.91 9.58 -13.13
C PRO A 365 -5.46 9.10 -13.08
N ASP A 366 -4.65 9.54 -14.04
CA ASP A 366 -3.21 9.27 -14.05
C ASP A 366 -2.58 9.86 -12.79
N ARG A 367 -1.69 9.09 -12.18
CA ARG A 367 -0.82 9.54 -11.09
C ARG A 367 0.61 9.18 -11.45
N PRO A 368 1.60 10.02 -11.11
CA PRO A 368 2.99 9.65 -11.29
C PRO A 368 3.31 8.44 -10.41
N ASP A 369 4.10 7.53 -10.97
CA ASP A 369 4.80 6.52 -10.19
C ASP A 369 6.14 7.14 -9.73
N TYR A 370 6.54 6.91 -8.48
CA TYR A 370 7.76 7.50 -7.92
C TYR A 370 8.88 6.47 -7.88
N ARG A 371 9.97 6.75 -8.58
CA ARG A 371 11.12 5.83 -8.73
C ARG A 371 12.35 6.39 -8.05
N PHE A 372 12.92 5.61 -7.14
CA PHE A 372 14.21 5.91 -6.51
C PHE A 372 15.34 5.54 -7.46
N GLU A 373 16.21 6.51 -7.75
CA GLU A 373 17.52 6.28 -8.35
C GLU A 373 18.54 6.11 -7.23
N LEU A 374 19.19 4.95 -7.20
CA LEU A 374 20.20 4.60 -6.21
C LEU A 374 21.56 4.48 -6.89
N ASP A 375 22.61 4.91 -6.20
CA ASP A 375 23.99 4.67 -6.63
C ASP A 375 24.48 3.26 -6.25
N GLU A 376 25.76 2.96 -6.57
CA GLU A 376 26.40 1.68 -6.27
C GLU A 376 26.48 1.37 -4.77
N GLU A 377 26.49 2.42 -3.93
CA GLU A 377 26.51 2.34 -2.47
C GLU A 377 25.10 2.28 -1.86
N ASN A 378 24.06 2.29 -2.68
CA ASN A 378 22.63 2.32 -2.34
C ASN A 378 22.15 3.61 -1.66
N ASP A 379 22.87 4.71 -1.87
CA ASP A 379 22.42 6.04 -1.49
C ASP A 379 21.45 6.59 -2.56
N VAL A 380 20.47 7.39 -2.14
CA VAL A 380 19.47 7.96 -3.05
C VAL A 380 20.08 9.16 -3.77
N VAL A 381 20.20 9.07 -5.09
CA VAL A 381 20.68 10.15 -5.96
C VAL A 381 19.54 11.11 -6.30
N ALA A 382 18.40 10.53 -6.67
CA ALA A 382 17.20 11.27 -7.07
C ALA A 382 15.95 10.43 -6.86
N ILE A 383 14.80 11.11 -6.79
CA ILE A 383 13.49 10.49 -6.79
C ILE A 383 12.72 11.07 -7.98
N HIS A 384 12.45 10.24 -8.97
CA HIS A 384 11.81 10.64 -10.22
C HIS A 384 10.30 10.46 -10.11
N ALA A 385 9.55 11.45 -10.58
CA ALA A 385 8.12 11.35 -10.79
C ALA A 385 7.87 10.91 -12.24
N ASP A 386 7.75 9.61 -12.45
CA ASP A 386 7.57 9.01 -13.77
C ASP A 386 6.08 9.07 -14.15
N MET A 387 5.75 9.91 -15.13
CA MET A 387 4.39 10.07 -15.63
C MET A 387 4.03 8.95 -16.60
N ARG A 388 2.77 8.50 -16.55
CA ARG A 388 2.24 7.53 -17.52
C ARG A 388 2.03 8.19 -18.88
N ARG A 389 2.86 7.82 -19.85
CA ARG A 389 2.82 8.33 -21.22
C ARG A 389 2.04 7.39 -22.15
N THR A 390 2.00 7.74 -23.43
CA THR A 390 1.23 7.04 -24.45
C THR A 390 1.53 5.55 -24.53
N ALA A 391 2.81 5.15 -24.46
CA ALA A 391 3.17 3.73 -24.53
C ALA A 391 2.70 2.93 -23.31
N ASN A 392 2.72 3.52 -22.10
CA ASN A 392 2.20 2.87 -20.90
C ASN A 392 0.70 2.59 -21.04
N LYS A 393 -0.06 3.57 -21.51
CA LYS A 393 -1.52 3.45 -21.72
C LYS A 393 -1.86 2.42 -22.80
N LEU A 394 -1.05 2.36 -23.85
CA LEU A 394 -1.17 1.37 -24.92
C LEU A 394 -1.08 -0.06 -24.38
N VAL A 395 -0.02 -0.36 -23.61
CA VAL A 395 0.15 -1.67 -22.98
C VAL A 395 -0.96 -1.93 -21.96
N GLU A 396 -1.33 -0.93 -21.15
CA GLU A 396 -2.42 -1.04 -20.17
C GLU A 396 -3.73 -1.49 -20.85
N GLU A 397 -4.15 -0.87 -21.96
CA GLU A 397 -5.38 -1.24 -22.66
C GLU A 397 -5.32 -2.63 -23.30
N ALA A 398 -4.14 -3.04 -23.81
CA ALA A 398 -3.94 -4.39 -24.32
C ALA A 398 -4.07 -5.43 -23.19
N MET A 399 -3.46 -5.18 -22.03
CA MET A 399 -3.52 -6.09 -20.87
C MET A 399 -4.92 -6.15 -20.25
N VAL A 400 -5.63 -5.01 -20.13
CA VAL A 400 -7.02 -4.98 -19.68
C VAL A 400 -7.90 -5.80 -20.62
N THR A 401 -7.71 -5.66 -21.93
CA THR A 401 -8.43 -6.43 -22.95
C THR A 401 -8.16 -7.92 -22.82
N ALA A 402 -6.89 -8.32 -22.68
CA ALA A 402 -6.50 -9.72 -22.46
C ALA A 402 -7.14 -10.31 -21.19
N ASN A 403 -7.15 -9.56 -20.09
CA ASN A 403 -7.70 -10.01 -18.81
C ASN A 403 -9.24 -10.10 -18.81
N ILE A 404 -9.93 -9.24 -19.57
CA ILE A 404 -11.36 -9.40 -19.85
C ILE A 404 -11.61 -10.71 -20.63
N CYS A 405 -10.79 -11.00 -21.65
CA CYS A 405 -10.93 -12.22 -22.45
C CYS A 405 -10.75 -13.49 -21.61
N ALA A 406 -9.74 -13.53 -20.73
CA ALA A 406 -9.55 -14.65 -19.82
C ALA A 406 -10.71 -14.77 -18.82
N GLY A 407 -11.16 -13.65 -18.24
CA GLY A 407 -12.30 -13.63 -17.33
C GLY A 407 -13.57 -14.22 -17.94
N LYS A 408 -13.90 -13.81 -19.18
CA LYS A 408 -15.05 -14.35 -19.93
C LYS A 408 -14.89 -15.83 -20.25
N THR A 409 -13.70 -16.24 -20.71
CA THR A 409 -13.42 -17.64 -21.07
C THR A 409 -13.52 -18.58 -19.87
N LEU A 410 -12.91 -18.21 -18.74
CA LEU A 410 -12.94 -18.98 -17.49
C LEU A 410 -14.36 -19.07 -16.91
N ARG A 411 -15.10 -17.94 -16.90
CA ARG A 411 -16.51 -17.90 -16.49
C ARG A 411 -17.37 -18.85 -17.34
N ASN A 412 -17.23 -18.78 -18.66
CA ASN A 412 -18.09 -19.54 -19.58
C ASN A 412 -17.75 -21.04 -19.60
N THR A 413 -16.47 -21.40 -19.45
CA THR A 413 -16.02 -22.80 -19.55
C THR A 413 -16.13 -23.54 -18.23
N PHE A 414 -15.71 -22.91 -17.13
CA PHE A 414 -15.59 -23.58 -15.83
C PHE A 414 -16.42 -22.92 -14.73
N ASN A 415 -16.93 -21.71 -14.96
CA ASN A 415 -17.56 -20.85 -13.95
C ASN A 415 -16.69 -20.70 -12.68
N MET A 416 -15.37 -20.69 -12.88
CA MET A 416 -14.34 -20.74 -11.83
C MET A 416 -13.00 -20.26 -12.41
N GLY A 417 -12.14 -19.71 -11.56
CA GLY A 417 -10.87 -19.09 -11.94
C GLY A 417 -10.40 -18.17 -10.81
N VAL A 418 -9.21 -17.59 -10.92
CA VAL A 418 -8.78 -16.55 -9.99
C VAL A 418 -9.20 -15.20 -10.54
N PHE A 419 -10.27 -14.63 -9.98
CA PHE A 419 -10.84 -13.35 -10.39
C PHE A 419 -10.44 -12.24 -9.43
N ASN A 420 -10.30 -11.02 -9.95
CA ASN A 420 -10.21 -9.82 -9.14
C ASN A 420 -11.58 -9.12 -9.18
N SER A 421 -12.16 -8.86 -8.02
CA SER A 421 -13.48 -8.25 -7.88
C SER A 421 -13.42 -6.99 -7.02
N HIS A 422 -14.47 -6.18 -7.11
CA HIS A 422 -14.67 -5.01 -6.26
C HIS A 422 -16.17 -4.73 -6.15
N ALA A 423 -16.70 -4.62 -4.94
CA ALA A 423 -18.14 -4.55 -4.69
C ALA A 423 -18.72 -3.12 -4.63
N GLY A 424 -17.93 -2.10 -4.94
CA GLY A 424 -18.40 -0.72 -5.05
C GLY A 424 -18.37 0.01 -3.70
N ILE A 425 -19.52 0.55 -3.29
CA ILE A 425 -19.70 1.25 -2.01
C ILE A 425 -20.21 0.25 -0.97
N LYS A 426 -19.71 0.36 0.27
CA LYS A 426 -20.20 -0.44 1.40
C LYS A 426 -21.69 -0.21 1.57
N SER A 427 -22.47 -1.27 1.79
CA SER A 427 -23.93 -1.20 1.86
C SER A 427 -24.44 -0.23 2.94
N ASP A 428 -23.74 -0.12 4.07
CA ASP A 428 -24.07 0.81 5.17
C ASP A 428 -23.66 2.27 4.90
N LYS A 429 -23.02 2.54 3.75
CA LYS A 429 -22.50 3.85 3.33
C LYS A 429 -23.10 4.39 2.04
N LEU A 430 -24.02 3.66 1.42
CA LEU A 430 -24.71 4.11 0.21
C LEU A 430 -25.45 5.44 0.45
N LYS A 431 -26.25 5.51 1.52
CA LYS A 431 -26.96 6.73 1.90
C LYS A 431 -26.01 7.93 2.11
N ASP A 432 -24.92 7.73 2.84
CA ASP A 432 -23.91 8.78 3.08
C ASP A 432 -23.33 9.30 1.75
N VAL A 433 -23.06 8.41 0.80
CA VAL A 433 -22.55 8.79 -0.54
C VAL A 433 -23.61 9.57 -1.32
N VAL A 434 -24.85 9.10 -1.36
CA VAL A 434 -25.97 9.77 -2.05
C VAL A 434 -26.17 11.19 -1.52
N GLU A 435 -26.17 11.38 -0.20
CA GLU A 435 -26.31 12.70 0.43
C GLU A 435 -25.16 13.66 0.10
N ILE A 436 -23.95 13.14 -0.16
CA ILE A 436 -22.79 13.94 -0.56
C ILE A 436 -22.86 14.32 -2.03
N VAL A 437 -23.16 13.37 -2.92
CA VAL A 437 -23.02 13.57 -4.37
C VAL A 437 -24.22 14.28 -4.97
N ASN A 438 -25.42 14.13 -4.42
CA ASN A 438 -26.63 14.84 -4.87
C ASN A 438 -26.66 16.32 -4.46
N GLN A 439 -25.58 16.83 -3.85
CA GLN A 439 -25.35 18.27 -3.70
C GLN A 439 -24.81 18.91 -4.99
N LEU A 440 -24.33 18.09 -5.93
CA LEU A 440 -23.91 18.54 -7.25
C LEU A 440 -25.12 18.85 -8.14
N ASP A 441 -25.01 19.91 -8.93
CA ASP A 441 -26.03 20.25 -9.92
C ASP A 441 -26.21 19.08 -10.91
N ASN A 442 -27.46 18.67 -11.12
CA ASN A 442 -27.86 17.56 -12.00
C ASN A 442 -27.44 16.14 -11.54
N ALA A 443 -27.10 15.94 -10.27
CA ALA A 443 -26.91 14.60 -9.71
C ALA A 443 -28.23 14.06 -9.12
N GLU A 444 -28.73 12.96 -9.68
CA GLU A 444 -29.97 12.28 -9.24
C GLU A 444 -29.70 10.81 -8.89
N PHE A 445 -28.65 10.54 -8.10
CA PHE A 445 -28.34 9.16 -7.71
C PHE A 445 -29.26 8.66 -6.61
N THR A 446 -29.62 7.37 -6.67
CA THR A 446 -30.26 6.64 -5.56
C THR A 446 -29.32 5.58 -5.00
N GLU A 447 -29.64 5.08 -3.80
CA GLU A 447 -28.88 4.00 -3.17
C GLU A 447 -28.90 2.72 -4.04
N GLU A 448 -30.06 2.39 -4.62
CA GLU A 448 -30.22 1.23 -5.49
C GLU A 448 -29.38 1.36 -6.76
N HIS A 449 -29.31 2.57 -7.35
CA HIS A 449 -28.56 2.80 -8.58
C HIS A 449 -27.05 2.69 -8.35
N ILE A 450 -26.50 3.38 -7.33
CA ILE A 450 -25.06 3.34 -7.00
C ILE A 450 -24.60 1.92 -6.60
N ALA A 451 -25.50 1.08 -6.07
CA ALA A 451 -25.20 -0.31 -5.76
C ALA A 451 -25.02 -1.20 -7.01
N THR A 452 -25.41 -0.73 -8.20
CA THR A 452 -25.17 -1.43 -9.47
C THR A 452 -23.82 -1.07 -10.08
N LEU A 453 -23.28 -1.94 -10.94
CA LEU A 453 -22.05 -1.68 -11.68
C LEU A 453 -22.17 -0.42 -12.56
N GLU A 454 -23.32 -0.26 -13.23
CA GLU A 454 -23.63 0.88 -14.10
C GLU A 454 -23.69 2.18 -13.30
N GLY A 455 -24.51 2.24 -12.25
CA GLY A 455 -24.64 3.44 -11.44
C GLY A 455 -23.37 3.80 -10.67
N PHE A 456 -22.58 2.81 -10.22
CA PHE A 456 -21.24 3.09 -9.70
C PHE A 456 -20.34 3.71 -10.78
N SER A 457 -20.34 3.16 -11.99
CA SER A 457 -19.51 3.68 -13.09
C SER A 457 -19.91 5.10 -13.49
N GLU A 458 -21.21 5.39 -13.55
CA GLU A 458 -21.74 6.74 -13.75
C GLU A 458 -21.31 7.71 -12.65
N LEU A 459 -21.41 7.29 -11.39
CA LEU A 459 -20.93 8.08 -10.25
C LEU A 459 -19.43 8.39 -10.41
N ARG A 460 -18.61 7.40 -10.75
CA ARG A 460 -17.17 7.61 -10.97
C ARG A 460 -16.89 8.58 -12.11
N ARG A 461 -17.63 8.50 -13.21
CA ARG A 461 -17.51 9.43 -14.34
C ARG A 461 -17.90 10.85 -13.93
N LEU A 462 -19.01 11.04 -13.22
CA LEU A 462 -19.41 12.35 -12.71
C LEU A 462 -18.36 12.95 -11.78
N LEU A 463 -17.79 12.15 -10.87
CA LEU A 463 -16.72 12.60 -9.99
C LEU A 463 -15.46 13.01 -10.76
N GLY A 464 -15.17 12.33 -11.87
CA GLY A 464 -14.07 12.66 -12.76
C GLY A 464 -14.24 13.97 -13.54
N THR A 465 -15.47 14.48 -13.71
CA THR A 465 -15.73 15.79 -14.36
C THR A 465 -15.66 16.97 -13.40
N GLN A 466 -15.52 16.72 -12.09
CA GLN A 466 -15.46 17.79 -11.10
C GLN A 466 -14.13 18.56 -11.19
N PRO A 467 -14.13 19.87 -10.91
CA PRO A 467 -12.92 20.70 -10.98
C PRO A 467 -11.88 20.33 -9.90
N THR A 468 -12.28 19.61 -8.85
CA THR A 468 -11.40 19.17 -7.75
C THR A 468 -11.66 17.71 -7.42
N SER A 469 -10.65 17.02 -6.91
CA SER A 469 -10.74 15.62 -6.46
C SER A 469 -11.39 15.47 -5.07
N TYR A 470 -11.88 16.55 -4.46
CA TYR A 470 -12.41 16.55 -3.08
C TYR A 470 -13.49 15.50 -2.85
N LEU A 471 -14.52 15.47 -3.69
CA LEU A 471 -15.63 14.53 -3.53
C LEU A 471 -15.17 13.09 -3.74
N ASP A 472 -14.31 12.84 -4.73
CA ASP A 472 -13.67 11.54 -4.96
C ASP A 472 -12.90 11.06 -3.73
N ALA A 473 -12.06 11.93 -3.17
CA ALA A 473 -11.28 11.64 -1.98
C ALA A 473 -12.18 11.41 -0.75
N ARG A 474 -13.24 12.21 -0.59
CA ARG A 474 -14.18 12.12 0.53
C ARG A 474 -14.94 10.81 0.56
N ILE A 475 -15.40 10.31 -0.59
CA ILE A 475 -16.14 9.04 -0.66
C ILE A 475 -15.24 7.80 -0.67
N ARG A 476 -13.93 7.95 -0.86
CA ARG A 476 -12.97 6.83 -0.94
C ARG A 476 -13.04 5.89 0.28
N LYS A 477 -13.22 6.43 1.49
CA LYS A 477 -13.35 5.64 2.73
C LYS A 477 -14.63 4.78 2.79
N PHE A 478 -15.63 5.10 1.97
CA PHE A 478 -16.89 4.38 1.86
C PHE A 478 -16.84 3.24 0.83
N GLN A 479 -15.81 3.18 0.01
CA GLN A 479 -15.61 2.10 -0.96
C GLN A 479 -15.13 0.82 -0.26
N THR A 480 -15.44 -0.32 -0.88
CA THR A 480 -14.84 -1.62 -0.55
C THR A 480 -13.38 -1.66 -1.02
N TYR A 481 -12.62 -2.66 -0.58
CA TYR A 481 -11.33 -2.96 -1.20
C TYR A 481 -11.52 -3.92 -2.38
N SER A 482 -10.61 -3.91 -3.34
CA SER A 482 -10.57 -4.97 -4.34
C SER A 482 -10.14 -6.28 -3.68
N GLU A 483 -10.77 -7.37 -4.07
CA GLU A 483 -10.55 -8.71 -3.54
C GLU A 483 -10.13 -9.65 -4.66
N THR A 484 -9.40 -10.70 -4.29
CA THR A 484 -9.09 -11.81 -5.19
C THR A 484 -9.90 -13.01 -4.70
N GLY A 485 -10.62 -13.66 -5.59
CA GLY A 485 -11.51 -14.78 -5.26
C GLY A 485 -11.50 -15.86 -6.33
N ASN A 486 -12.13 -17.00 -6.02
CA ASN A 486 -12.18 -18.17 -6.90
C ASN A 486 -13.45 -18.23 -7.79
N VAL A 487 -14.34 -17.24 -7.66
CA VAL A 487 -15.63 -17.16 -8.36
C VAL A 487 -15.73 -15.88 -9.21
N PRO A 488 -16.44 -15.94 -10.35
CA PRO A 488 -16.62 -14.78 -11.21
C PRO A 488 -17.53 -13.74 -10.56
N LEU A 489 -16.99 -12.56 -10.27
CA LEU A 489 -17.72 -11.41 -9.71
C LEU A 489 -17.31 -10.11 -10.43
N PRO A 490 -18.18 -9.08 -10.46
CA PRO A 490 -17.85 -7.80 -11.07
C PRO A 490 -16.72 -7.05 -10.38
N HIS A 491 -16.03 -6.21 -11.16
CA HIS A 491 -15.00 -5.30 -10.67
C HIS A 491 -15.46 -3.84 -10.81
N TYR A 492 -16.26 -3.37 -9.85
CA TYR A 492 -16.90 -2.04 -9.90
C TYR A 492 -15.89 -0.90 -10.05
N ALA A 493 -14.74 -0.98 -9.37
CA ALA A 493 -13.71 0.06 -9.45
C ALA A 493 -13.12 0.23 -10.87
N MET A 494 -13.26 -0.77 -11.75
CA MET A 494 -12.87 -0.67 -13.16
C MET A 494 -14.07 -0.55 -14.11
N GLY A 495 -15.31 -0.64 -13.60
CA GLY A 495 -16.52 -0.68 -14.41
C GLY A 495 -16.61 -1.93 -15.31
N LEU A 496 -16.11 -3.08 -14.85
CA LEU A 496 -16.08 -4.33 -15.62
C LEU A 496 -16.98 -5.40 -14.97
N ASP A 497 -17.73 -6.15 -15.78
CA ASP A 497 -18.60 -7.24 -15.34
C ASP A 497 -17.81 -8.48 -14.90
N ILE A 498 -16.61 -8.67 -15.45
CA ILE A 498 -15.70 -9.74 -15.10
C ILE A 498 -14.24 -9.32 -15.33
N TYR A 499 -13.34 -9.75 -14.44
CA TYR A 499 -11.91 -9.46 -14.57
C TYR A 499 -11.05 -10.55 -13.94
N ALA A 500 -10.25 -11.26 -14.74
CA ALA A 500 -9.29 -12.27 -14.29
C ALA A 500 -7.92 -11.99 -14.89
N THR A 501 -6.88 -11.96 -14.06
CA THR A 501 -5.52 -11.69 -14.55
C THR A 501 -4.83 -12.95 -15.01
N TRP A 502 -4.19 -12.90 -16.17
CA TRP A 502 -3.34 -13.97 -16.69
C TRP A 502 -2.07 -13.45 -17.38
N THR A 503 -1.85 -12.13 -17.35
CA THR A 503 -0.83 -11.43 -18.12
C THR A 503 0.47 -11.19 -17.35
N SER A 504 0.65 -11.77 -16.16
CA SER A 504 1.90 -11.64 -15.40
C SER A 504 2.30 -12.89 -14.61
N PRO A 505 2.28 -14.09 -15.22
CA PRO A 505 2.51 -15.35 -14.51
C PRO A 505 3.94 -15.51 -13.98
N ILE A 506 4.93 -14.77 -14.50
CA ILE A 506 6.30 -14.81 -13.95
C ILE A 506 6.34 -14.25 -12.51
N ARG A 507 5.42 -13.33 -12.20
CA ARG A 507 5.43 -12.54 -10.96
C ARG A 507 4.12 -12.57 -10.17
N LYS A 508 3.12 -13.34 -10.60
CA LYS A 508 1.83 -13.51 -9.92
C LYS A 508 1.38 -14.96 -9.97
N TYR A 509 1.27 -15.60 -8.80
CA TYR A 509 0.82 -16.99 -8.72
C TYR A 509 -0.64 -17.18 -9.17
N SER A 510 -1.50 -16.16 -8.99
CA SER A 510 -2.88 -16.15 -9.52
C SER A 510 -2.92 -16.40 -11.03
N ASP A 511 -1.97 -15.81 -11.75
CA ASP A 511 -1.92 -15.85 -13.20
C ASP A 511 -1.41 -17.23 -13.65
N MET A 512 -0.54 -17.89 -12.88
CA MET A 512 -0.17 -19.30 -13.10
C MET A 512 -1.37 -20.26 -12.96
N ILE A 513 -2.23 -20.06 -11.95
CA ILE A 513 -3.47 -20.84 -11.81
C ILE A 513 -4.36 -20.63 -13.03
N ASN A 514 -4.56 -19.37 -13.43
CA ASN A 514 -5.37 -19.05 -14.62
C ASN A 514 -4.76 -19.61 -15.91
N HIS A 515 -3.44 -19.61 -16.07
CA HIS A 515 -2.74 -20.27 -17.19
C HIS A 515 -3.06 -21.77 -17.26
N ARG A 516 -2.97 -22.48 -16.13
CA ARG A 516 -3.31 -23.91 -16.06
C ARG A 516 -4.76 -24.17 -16.45
N MET A 517 -5.68 -23.30 -16.04
CA MET A 517 -7.09 -23.40 -16.42
C MET A 517 -7.32 -23.05 -17.90
N LEU A 518 -6.62 -22.05 -18.44
CA LEU A 518 -6.68 -21.70 -19.86
C LEU A 518 -6.11 -22.83 -20.75
N LYS A 519 -5.01 -23.49 -20.34
CA LYS A 519 -4.50 -24.71 -20.99
C LYS A 519 -5.56 -25.82 -21.01
N ALA A 520 -6.30 -25.99 -19.91
CA ALA A 520 -7.39 -26.97 -19.85
C ALA A 520 -8.55 -26.63 -20.81
N HIS A 521 -8.90 -25.34 -20.91
CA HIS A 521 -9.86 -24.85 -21.91
C HIS A 521 -9.39 -25.15 -23.34
N ILE A 522 -8.13 -24.84 -23.66
CA ILE A 522 -7.52 -25.12 -24.97
C ILE A 522 -7.61 -26.61 -25.33
N LEU A 523 -7.38 -27.48 -24.34
CA LEU A 523 -7.42 -28.94 -24.51
C LEU A 523 -8.84 -29.52 -24.51
N GLY A 524 -9.86 -28.76 -24.12
CA GLY A 524 -11.21 -29.28 -23.86
C GLY A 524 -11.23 -30.31 -22.72
N LYS A 525 -10.34 -30.18 -21.73
CA LYS A 525 -10.17 -31.08 -20.59
C LYS A 525 -10.53 -30.38 -19.27
N GLU A 526 -10.65 -31.17 -18.21
CA GLU A 526 -10.71 -30.65 -16.84
C GLU A 526 -9.36 -30.03 -16.43
N PRO A 527 -9.35 -28.93 -15.64
CA PRO A 527 -8.12 -28.30 -15.23
C PRO A 527 -7.35 -29.15 -14.22
N VAL A 528 -6.04 -29.25 -14.44
CA VAL A 528 -5.09 -29.95 -13.56
C VAL A 528 -5.00 -29.33 -12.17
N GLN A 529 -5.37 -28.06 -12.05
CA GLN A 529 -5.49 -27.34 -10.77
C GLN A 529 -6.69 -26.41 -10.83
N ARG A 530 -7.52 -26.44 -9.78
CA ARG A 530 -8.58 -25.47 -9.54
C ARG A 530 -8.19 -24.55 -8.39
N PRO A 531 -8.60 -23.27 -8.39
CA PRO A 531 -8.42 -22.39 -7.25
C PRO A 531 -9.24 -22.91 -6.06
N ASP A 532 -8.58 -23.15 -4.94
CA ASP A 532 -9.24 -23.49 -3.68
C ASP A 532 -9.87 -22.24 -3.02
N ASP A 533 -10.65 -22.45 -1.95
CA ASP A 533 -11.38 -21.36 -1.28
C ASP A 533 -10.46 -20.39 -0.53
N ILE A 534 -9.23 -20.80 -0.22
CA ILE A 534 -8.28 -20.00 0.58
C ILE A 534 -7.32 -19.19 -0.29
N VAL A 535 -7.21 -19.47 -1.59
CA VAL A 535 -6.28 -18.80 -2.51
C VAL A 535 -6.41 -17.26 -2.46
N GLY A 536 -7.64 -16.76 -2.35
CA GLY A 536 -7.92 -15.33 -2.26
C GLY A 536 -7.32 -14.70 -1.00
N GLU A 537 -7.49 -15.37 0.14
CA GLU A 537 -6.98 -14.92 1.44
C GLU A 537 -5.45 -14.94 1.48
N GLU A 538 -4.82 -16.01 0.97
CA GLU A 538 -3.36 -16.15 0.89
C GLU A 538 -2.74 -15.04 0.05
N LEU A 539 -3.29 -14.80 -1.14
CA LEU A 539 -2.81 -13.76 -2.05
C LEU A 539 -3.04 -12.35 -1.51
N ALA A 540 -4.20 -12.10 -0.89
CA ALA A 540 -4.49 -10.81 -0.26
C ALA A 540 -3.51 -10.51 0.89
N LEU A 541 -3.19 -11.52 1.70
CA LEU A 541 -2.23 -11.41 2.79
C LEU A 541 -0.82 -11.12 2.28
N SER A 542 -0.33 -11.87 1.29
CA SER A 542 0.97 -11.64 0.64
C SER A 542 1.05 -10.22 0.07
N ARG A 543 0.06 -9.80 -0.72
CA ARG A 543 -0.01 -8.44 -1.30
C ARG A 543 -0.02 -7.34 -0.25
N ARG A 544 -0.67 -7.57 0.90
CA ARG A 544 -0.65 -6.62 2.03
C ARG A 544 0.76 -6.46 2.57
N TYR A 545 1.47 -7.55 2.85
CA TYR A 545 2.84 -7.49 3.37
C TYR A 545 3.83 -6.89 2.37
N HIS A 546 3.68 -7.18 1.07
CA HIS A 546 4.53 -6.60 0.03
C HIS A 546 4.34 -5.09 -0.06
N ARG A 547 3.10 -4.59 -0.06
CA ARG A 547 2.82 -3.14 -0.04
C ARG A 547 3.31 -2.44 1.22
N MET A 548 3.27 -3.14 2.36
CA MET A 548 3.85 -2.62 3.61
C MET A 548 5.37 -2.55 3.51
N ALA A 549 6.01 -3.56 2.93
CA ALA A 549 7.45 -3.59 2.77
C ALA A 549 7.96 -2.51 1.82
N GLU A 550 7.36 -2.40 0.64
CA GLU A 550 7.67 -1.33 -0.32
C GLU A 550 7.55 0.05 0.32
N ARG A 551 6.44 0.32 1.02
CA ARG A 551 6.21 1.59 1.70
C ARG A 551 7.24 1.86 2.80
N ASN A 552 7.52 0.88 3.66
CA ASN A 552 8.44 1.06 4.79
C ASN A 552 9.87 1.33 4.30
N VAL A 553 10.32 0.67 3.22
CA VAL A 553 11.60 0.99 2.59
C VAL A 553 11.57 2.41 2.04
N SER A 554 10.55 2.77 1.27
CA SER A 554 10.39 4.11 0.70
C SER A 554 10.37 5.20 1.78
N ASP A 555 9.61 5.03 2.86
CA ASP A 555 9.54 5.98 3.99
C ASP A 555 10.93 6.22 4.62
N TRP A 556 11.74 5.16 4.73
CA TRP A 556 13.10 5.26 5.22
C TRP A 556 14.00 6.05 4.26
N LEU A 557 13.93 5.74 2.96
CA LEU A 557 14.69 6.43 1.93
C LEU A 557 14.28 7.90 1.79
N TYR A 558 12.98 8.20 1.87
CA TYR A 558 12.49 9.58 1.91
C TYR A 558 13.09 10.35 3.10
N CYS A 559 13.08 9.77 4.30
CA CYS A 559 13.64 10.43 5.47
C CYS A 559 15.14 10.71 5.31
N ARG A 560 15.93 9.73 4.83
CA ARG A 560 17.37 9.89 4.58
C ARG A 560 17.66 10.99 3.56
N THR A 561 16.85 11.06 2.51
CA THR A 561 17.04 12.01 1.41
C THR A 561 16.62 13.42 1.79
N LEU A 562 15.49 13.56 2.52
CA LEU A 562 14.84 14.85 2.75
C LEU A 562 15.26 15.51 4.08
N ILE A 563 16.06 14.85 4.92
CA ILE A 563 16.50 15.43 6.20
C ILE A 563 17.24 16.76 6.03
N SER A 564 18.07 16.89 4.98
CA SER A 564 18.80 18.13 4.70
C SER A 564 17.91 19.28 4.20
N GLU A 565 16.70 18.96 3.71
CA GLU A 565 15.78 19.96 3.17
C GLU A 565 15.13 20.80 4.27
N VAL A 566 15.14 20.30 5.52
CA VAL A 566 14.69 21.05 6.70
C VAL A 566 15.54 22.30 6.92
N GLU A 567 16.87 22.17 6.88
CA GLU A 567 17.79 23.30 7.09
C GLU A 567 17.80 24.26 5.89
N LYS A 568 17.61 23.73 4.68
CA LYS A 568 17.52 24.54 3.45
C LYS A 568 16.22 25.36 3.39
N GLY A 569 15.17 24.94 4.10
CA GLY A 569 13.86 25.56 4.00
C GLY A 569 13.23 25.37 2.62
N THR A 570 13.50 24.23 1.97
CA THR A 570 13.05 23.96 0.61
C THR A 570 11.53 23.92 0.54
N GLU A 571 10.98 24.66 -0.43
CA GLU A 571 9.55 24.72 -0.70
C GLU A 571 9.12 23.57 -1.60
N PHE A 572 8.03 22.88 -1.22
CA PHE A 572 7.44 21.80 -1.98
C PHE A 572 5.98 22.10 -2.28
N THR A 573 5.51 21.70 -3.47
CA THR A 573 4.08 21.63 -3.75
C THR A 573 3.55 20.34 -3.17
N ALA A 574 2.52 20.40 -2.34
CA ALA A 574 1.96 19.22 -1.70
C ALA A 574 0.45 19.10 -1.90
N GLU A 575 -0.05 17.88 -2.09
CA GLU A 575 -1.48 17.58 -2.20
C GLU A 575 -2.00 16.96 -0.88
N ILE A 576 -3.11 17.47 -0.35
CA ILE A 576 -3.76 16.93 0.84
C ILE A 576 -4.47 15.62 0.50
N PHE A 577 -4.05 14.49 1.08
CA PHE A 577 -4.66 13.19 0.81
C PHE A 577 -5.37 12.55 2.03
N ASP A 578 -5.17 13.08 3.24
CA ASP A 578 -5.87 12.63 4.45
C ASP A 578 -5.99 13.78 5.47
N ILE A 579 -7.11 13.83 6.20
CA ILE A 579 -7.36 14.80 7.28
C ILE A 579 -7.90 14.03 8.48
N ASN A 580 -7.32 14.29 9.64
CA ASN A 580 -7.78 13.75 10.92
C ASN A 580 -7.85 14.85 11.99
N ARG A 581 -8.31 14.51 13.20
CA ARG A 581 -8.48 15.47 14.29
C ARG A 581 -7.20 16.20 14.70
N ALA A 582 -6.03 15.64 14.41
CA ALA A 582 -4.74 16.22 14.77
C ALA A 582 -4.14 17.12 13.68
N GLY A 583 -4.68 17.11 12.45
CA GLY A 583 -4.12 17.85 11.31
C GLY A 583 -4.36 17.16 9.98
N MET A 584 -3.46 17.38 9.01
CA MET A 584 -3.54 16.82 7.66
C MET A 584 -2.30 16.04 7.27
N ARG A 585 -2.43 15.09 6.34
CA ARG A 585 -1.31 14.45 5.64
C ARG A 585 -1.27 14.95 4.21
N VAL A 586 -0.07 15.26 3.76
CA VAL A 586 0.19 15.77 2.43
C VAL A 586 1.20 14.90 1.72
N ARG A 587 1.09 14.79 0.39
CA ARG A 587 2.08 14.16 -0.48
C ARG A 587 2.82 15.25 -1.22
N LEU A 588 4.15 15.28 -1.12
CA LEU A 588 4.98 16.18 -1.92
C LEU A 588 4.93 15.73 -3.39
N ILE A 589 4.52 16.59 -4.30
CA ILE A 589 4.20 16.20 -5.69
C ILE A 589 5.47 15.82 -6.45
N GLU A 590 6.58 16.50 -6.16
CA GLU A 590 7.84 16.36 -6.89
C GLU A 590 8.55 15.03 -6.64
N ASN A 591 8.31 14.40 -5.49
CA ASN A 591 9.01 13.17 -5.10
C ASN A 591 8.13 12.08 -4.47
N GLY A 592 6.88 12.38 -4.11
CA GLY A 592 5.92 11.38 -3.59
C GLY A 592 5.99 11.13 -2.08
N ALA A 593 6.90 11.80 -1.37
CA ALA A 593 7.04 11.67 0.07
C ALA A 593 5.77 12.10 0.81
N ALA A 594 5.38 11.36 1.85
CA ALA A 594 4.25 11.71 2.69
C ALA A 594 4.70 12.42 3.97
N ALA A 595 4.15 13.60 4.24
CA ALA A 595 4.43 14.36 5.46
C ALA A 595 3.14 14.63 6.25
N PHE A 596 3.25 14.73 7.57
CA PHE A 596 2.15 15.12 8.45
C PHE A 596 2.28 16.61 8.82
N ILE A 597 1.17 17.34 8.76
CA ILE A 597 1.06 18.74 9.19
C ILE A 597 0.14 18.77 10.41
N PRO A 598 0.69 18.87 11.64
CA PRO A 598 -0.06 19.07 12.85
C PRO A 598 -0.88 20.37 12.78
N GLY A 599 -2.10 20.37 13.30
CA GLY A 599 -2.95 21.56 13.35
C GLY A 599 -2.28 22.74 14.07
N SER A 600 -1.44 22.47 15.08
CA SER A 600 -0.65 23.50 15.78
C SER A 600 0.41 24.17 14.91
N LEU A 601 0.83 23.56 13.81
CA LEU A 601 1.72 24.17 12.82
C LEU A 601 0.96 24.90 11.70
N ILE A 602 -0.37 24.76 11.64
CA ILE A 602 -1.24 25.55 10.77
C ILE A 602 -1.66 26.82 11.52
N VAL A 603 -2.24 26.65 12.72
CA VAL A 603 -2.61 27.75 13.62
C VAL A 603 -2.30 27.33 15.05
N ASP A 604 -1.48 28.12 15.75
CA ASP A 604 -1.14 27.87 17.17
C ASP A 604 -2.24 28.37 18.12
N ASN A 605 -3.49 27.94 17.87
CA ASN A 605 -4.65 28.16 18.73
C ASN A 605 -5.73 27.12 18.41
N LYS A 606 -6.02 26.23 19.37
CA LYS A 606 -6.98 25.12 19.19
C LYS A 606 -8.44 25.56 19.07
N GLU A 607 -8.80 26.75 19.52
CA GLU A 607 -10.17 27.27 19.41
C GLU A 607 -10.46 27.82 18.02
N ARG A 608 -9.39 28.18 17.28
CA ARG A 608 -9.49 28.74 15.94
C ARG A 608 -9.50 27.69 14.84
N ILE A 609 -8.99 26.48 15.10
CA ILE A 609 -8.84 25.43 14.10
C ILE A 609 -9.74 24.22 14.40
N GLU A 610 -10.49 23.80 13.40
CA GLU A 610 -11.30 22.58 13.45
C GLU A 610 -10.92 21.65 12.29
N CYS A 611 -10.38 20.48 12.62
CA CYS A 611 -10.03 19.46 11.62
C CYS A 611 -11.09 18.34 11.61
N SER A 612 -11.87 18.25 10.54
CA SER A 612 -12.95 17.27 10.39
C SER A 612 -12.53 16.10 9.50
N ALA A 613 -12.28 14.94 10.11
CA ALA A 613 -12.05 13.69 9.38
C ALA A 613 -13.29 13.21 8.60
N GLU A 614 -14.47 13.63 9.05
CA GLU A 614 -15.75 13.26 8.45
C GLU A 614 -15.97 14.01 7.14
N GLN A 615 -15.82 15.34 7.19
CA GLN A 615 -15.94 16.21 6.02
C GLN A 615 -14.70 16.10 5.13
N GLY A 616 -13.53 15.80 5.68
CA GLY A 616 -12.28 15.87 4.94
C GLY A 616 -11.87 17.32 4.70
N SER A 617 -12.09 18.19 5.68
CA SER A 617 -11.75 19.61 5.61
C SER A 617 -11.22 20.14 6.95
N ILE A 618 -10.49 21.26 6.86
CA ILE A 618 -9.98 22.04 7.98
C ILE A 618 -10.56 23.44 7.87
N SER A 619 -11.22 23.87 8.94
CA SER A 619 -11.75 25.23 9.08
C SER A 619 -10.89 26.04 10.04
N ILE A 620 -10.63 27.29 9.68
CA ILE A 620 -9.92 28.27 10.51
C ILE A 620 -10.85 29.46 10.72
N ASP A 621 -11.01 29.88 11.97
CA ASP A 621 -11.94 30.94 12.37
C ASP A 621 -13.36 30.71 11.81
N LYS A 622 -13.80 29.45 11.81
CA LYS A 622 -15.09 28.95 11.25
C LYS A 622 -15.24 29.07 9.73
N HIS A 623 -14.16 29.34 9.00
CA HIS A 623 -14.15 29.34 7.53
C HIS A 623 -13.38 28.13 7.01
N GLU A 624 -14.00 27.35 6.13
CA GLU A 624 -13.32 26.23 5.47
C GLU A 624 -12.11 26.77 4.68
N THR A 625 -10.93 26.28 5.00
CA THR A 625 -9.66 26.80 4.45
C THR A 625 -8.92 25.75 3.63
N PHE A 626 -8.94 24.49 4.08
CA PHE A 626 -8.31 23.37 3.37
C PHE A 626 -9.27 22.20 3.28
N LYS A 627 -9.19 21.44 2.20
CA LYS A 627 -9.93 20.18 2.02
C LYS A 627 -9.09 19.15 1.27
N LEU A 628 -9.56 17.90 1.29
CA LEU A 628 -8.91 16.82 0.54
C LEU A 628 -8.78 17.19 -0.95
N GLY A 629 -7.63 16.90 -1.53
CA GLY A 629 -7.30 17.20 -2.92
C GLY A 629 -6.77 18.61 -3.17
N ASP A 630 -6.82 19.52 -2.19
CA ASP A 630 -6.20 20.83 -2.33
C ASP A 630 -4.67 20.68 -2.43
N GLN A 631 -4.07 21.58 -3.23
CA GLN A 631 -2.63 21.74 -3.31
C GLN A 631 -2.20 22.99 -2.56
N LEU A 632 -1.10 22.90 -1.83
CA LEU A 632 -0.51 23.99 -1.07
C LEU A 632 1.01 23.90 -1.05
N THR A 633 1.66 25.05 -0.84
CA THR A 633 3.12 25.08 -0.65
C THR A 633 3.47 24.84 0.82
N VAL A 634 4.40 23.92 1.04
CA VAL A 634 4.85 23.50 2.38
C VAL A 634 6.37 23.52 2.47
N ILE A 635 6.89 23.62 3.69
CA ILE A 635 8.29 23.33 3.99
C ILE A 635 8.36 22.22 5.05
N LEU A 636 9.43 21.42 5.01
CA LEU A 636 9.67 20.42 6.04
C LEU A 636 10.12 21.08 7.34
N ALA A 637 9.41 20.81 8.44
CA ALA A 637 9.72 21.33 9.76
C ALA A 637 10.61 20.37 10.56
N GLU A 638 10.45 19.07 10.37
CA GLU A 638 11.21 18.04 11.08
C GLU A 638 11.22 16.72 10.30
N VAL A 639 12.34 16.00 10.30
CA VAL A 639 12.46 14.63 9.78
C VAL A 639 13.08 13.74 10.85
N LYS A 640 12.40 12.65 11.20
CA LYS A 640 12.80 11.71 12.26
C LYS A 640 13.11 10.35 11.68
N GLU A 641 14.39 10.09 11.38
CA GLU A 641 14.84 8.81 10.81
C GLU A 641 14.47 7.59 11.65
N ASP A 642 14.68 7.64 12.98
CA ASP A 642 14.37 6.51 13.87
C ASP A 642 12.91 6.06 13.81
N THR A 643 11.99 7.00 13.54
CA THR A 643 10.56 6.71 13.46
C THR A 643 10.00 6.77 12.05
N ARG A 644 10.87 7.05 11.05
CA ARG A 644 10.53 7.27 9.64
C ARG A 644 9.35 8.25 9.45
N ASN A 645 9.34 9.33 10.23
CA ASN A 645 8.27 10.32 10.20
C ASN A 645 8.78 11.66 9.69
N MET A 646 7.98 12.31 8.84
CA MET A 646 8.23 13.67 8.34
C MET A 646 7.10 14.60 8.78
N VAL A 647 7.47 15.76 9.30
CA VAL A 647 6.57 16.83 9.71
C VAL A 647 6.78 18.01 8.78
N ALA A 648 5.69 18.52 8.21
CA ALA A 648 5.70 19.71 7.38
C ALA A 648 4.88 20.84 8.01
N LYS A 649 5.03 22.05 7.49
CA LYS A 649 4.17 23.20 7.81
C LYS A 649 3.81 23.97 6.53
N PRO A 650 2.59 24.51 6.42
CA PRO A 650 2.21 25.37 5.31
C PRO A 650 2.99 26.68 5.35
N LEU A 651 3.28 27.27 4.19
CA LEU A 651 3.82 28.64 4.11
C LEU A 651 2.75 29.71 4.35
N GLN A 652 1.49 29.38 4.05
CA GLN A 652 0.37 30.26 4.33
C GLN A 652 0.28 30.52 5.85
N ALA A 653 0.51 31.77 6.24
CA ALA A 653 0.40 32.21 7.62
C ALA A 653 -1.02 32.71 7.92
N PHE A 654 -1.53 32.36 9.11
CA PHE A 654 -2.78 32.90 9.64
C PHE A 654 -2.44 33.84 10.81
N PRO A 655 -2.76 35.13 10.73
CA PRO A 655 -2.39 36.10 11.76
C PRO A 655 -2.99 35.69 13.12
N ALA A 656 -2.24 35.94 14.20
CA ALA A 656 -2.75 35.77 15.56
C ALA A 656 -3.93 36.73 15.81
N LEU A 657 -4.90 36.33 16.63
CA LEU A 657 -5.90 37.26 17.12
C LEU A 657 -5.18 38.34 17.92
N ILE A 658 -5.32 39.59 17.51
CA ILE A 658 -4.87 40.73 18.31
C ILE A 658 -5.82 40.79 19.51
N ASN A 659 -5.28 40.60 20.72
CA ASN A 659 -6.04 40.84 21.93
C ASN A 659 -6.29 42.35 22.05
N VAL A 660 -7.48 42.79 21.66
CA VAL A 660 -7.89 44.21 21.75
C VAL A 660 -7.97 44.67 23.22
N GLU A 661 -8.06 43.75 24.18
CA GLU A 661 -8.04 44.06 25.62
C GLU A 661 -6.68 44.62 26.11
N ALA A 662 -5.58 44.44 25.37
CA ALA A 662 -4.28 45.00 25.75
C ALA A 662 -4.11 46.49 25.33
N GLU A 663 -4.95 47.03 24.45
CA GLU A 663 -4.94 48.47 24.11
C GLU A 663 -5.89 49.29 24.99
N GLU A 664 -6.93 48.67 25.59
CA GLU A 664 -7.80 49.36 26.55
C GLU A 664 -7.10 49.57 27.91
N ASP A 665 -6.29 48.61 28.37
CA ASP A 665 -5.51 48.80 29.62
C ASP A 665 -4.38 49.84 29.48
N VAL A 666 -3.80 49.99 28.28
CA VAL A 666 -2.79 51.04 28.03
C VAL A 666 -3.44 52.42 27.88
N ASN A 667 -4.65 52.52 27.32
CA ASN A 667 -5.39 53.79 27.26
C ASN A 667 -5.98 54.21 28.61
N LEU A 668 -6.35 53.25 29.48
CA LEU A 668 -6.79 53.53 30.85
C LEU A 668 -5.63 53.98 31.74
N GLU A 669 -4.42 53.40 31.61
CA GLU A 669 -3.25 53.90 32.35
C GLU A 669 -2.80 55.30 31.89
N VAL A 670 -2.92 55.64 30.60
CA VAL A 670 -2.57 56.98 30.09
C VAL A 670 -3.61 58.04 30.51
N GLU A 671 -4.91 57.73 30.51
CA GLU A 671 -5.94 58.67 31.01
C GLU A 671 -5.87 58.90 32.53
N ILE A 672 -5.46 57.89 33.32
CA ILE A 672 -5.28 58.04 34.77
C ILE A 672 -4.03 58.90 35.09
N ILE A 673 -2.95 58.75 34.31
CA ILE A 673 -1.73 59.55 34.49
C ILE A 673 -1.96 61.02 34.09
N ASP A 674 -2.70 61.30 33.00
CA ASP A 674 -3.01 62.68 32.58
C ASP A 674 -4.02 63.39 33.52
N ALA A 675 -4.92 62.62 34.17
CA ALA A 675 -5.82 63.14 35.19
C ALA A 675 -5.08 63.49 36.50
N GLU A 676 -4.09 62.69 36.94
CA GLU A 676 -3.28 62.99 38.14
C GLU A 676 -2.29 64.15 37.94
N ILE A 677 -1.80 64.36 36.71
CA ILE A 677 -0.92 65.51 36.39
C ILE A 677 -1.72 66.82 36.36
N SER A 678 -2.97 66.80 35.89
CA SER A 678 -3.83 67.99 35.82
C SER A 678 -4.30 68.49 37.20
N ILE A 679 -4.50 67.59 38.17
CA ILE A 679 -4.94 67.95 39.54
C ILE A 679 -3.79 68.53 40.38
N ASN A 680 -2.52 68.18 40.09
CA ASN A 680 -1.36 68.71 40.83
C ASN A 680 -0.82 70.06 40.33
N THR A 681 -1.33 70.58 39.21
CA THR A 681 -0.91 71.88 38.66
C THR A 681 -1.79 73.07 39.04
N GLU A 682 -2.97 72.87 39.64
CA GLU A 682 -3.83 73.96 40.12
C GLU A 682 -3.62 74.37 41.59
N GLU A 683 -2.76 73.69 42.36
CA GLU A 683 -2.47 74.06 43.77
C GLU A 683 -1.14 74.81 44.01
N LYS A 684 -0.43 75.24 42.95
CA LYS A 684 0.78 76.08 43.09
C LYS A 684 0.87 77.20 42.05
N SER A 685 0.01 78.21 42.18
CA SER A 685 0.29 79.56 41.68
C SER A 685 -0.49 80.60 42.51
N ASP A 686 0.16 81.08 43.58
CA ASP A 686 0.15 82.50 43.96
C ASP A 686 1.24 83.22 43.12
#